data_AF-A0A1Z7ZX22-F1
#
_entry.id   AF-A0A1Z7ZX22-F1
#
_cell.length_a   1.000
_cell.length_b   1.000
_cell.length_c   1.000
_cell.angle_alpha   90.00
_cell.angle_beta   90.00
_cell.angle_gamma   90.00
#
_symmetry.space_group_name_H-M   'P 1'
#
loop_
_entity.id
_entity.type
_entity.pdbx_description
1 polymer ?
#
loop_
_entity_poly.entity_id
_entity_poly.type
_entity_poly.pdbx_seq_one_letter_code
_entity_poly.pdbx_strand_id
1 'polypeptide(L)'
;MAINNRPPFIYRGGGMMMHPPFQQQDSMMYGFFVKGDIDKLQAMCDQQLNAVAQGKYRFKPLTNYVMVTFTHIGKDYSTAPEDIEKGWGSEIDTSIWVPVGQYIEKNGEEVLDRIHWITPYIWVDQPMTVLNGREIFGYPKYMADFKMPKSPKEADFFSIDVNAFQTYSEDEEAALHRLFDIKREPPAENLLEELEDDFGDFIDFAKGIFKGVRELDDVIHPDSNLIEQILGGLISPRLPQLFLKQFPDGEGKDAVYQALTTSPAIINGFHGAGILPGDYELTLQEYASEPIAEDLGLEIGTQSAPLAFWINFDFSIEPPEELVNNSVAKKEKIAVLGGGVSAMTAAFAITSQPDWQSRYELTVYQMGWRLGGKGASGRNAKDHERIEEHGLHIWFGFYENAFKVMRDAYGELDRPKDAPLATWLDAFKPHSFVVVEEHIKNEWKTWPIEFPMKAGLPGDGREMLSIGQIAQTLYAWLKQAVEDFIEKITGLDINNDPKPRRHGFGVILQKVLDKFDNPLENLMNDGLKLVHALVSWVDIPGRLFDSADHGMVLESLAHIKDWIDDLIEDILGDVLDNNDEIRRLYILIDLALTSLKGMYEDDIFEHGFNSINHLDFRDWLRKHGANEEFTVQSAPVRAVYDLVFAYVDGDINNASFEAGTCLRGALRMVFCYEGGIMWKMQAGMGDVVFTPIYQVLKERGVTFKYFNKVEELIPDPTDPTRISEIKITEQVQLNSGPNHYHPLVNVKGLACWPSEPLYDQIIEKQADLLQANNVNLESSWSNWPEIYENAYGKSLPQHTLKVGVDFDKIIFGLSLGSVPVVCPKLLPLSPKLQDCVDNVKIVATQAFQIWQKPSLEEMGWTPIPESGEEPVLTSFTEPLDTWASMDQLLCREVWPDTEVQPKNASYFCGAQPITEFPPFSDHSFPAKCKSVVKENAINLLDNHIRSLWPNSESDSNGFKWEWLIAPNNEQGVARFDAQYWRSNIDPSERYVQSVVNSSKYRLKTDETGFNNLYITGDWITNGMNAGCVEGAVQAGLTTSRAICGHPKIIKGENEFMDDNE
;
A
#
# COMPACT_ATOMS: atom_id res chain seq x y z
N MET A 1 37.59 -6.13 -9.87
CA MET A 1 36.66 -5.26 -10.62
C MET A 1 35.31 -5.39 -9.97
N ALA A 2 34.75 -4.31 -9.42
CA ALA A 2 33.37 -4.30 -8.97
C ALA A 2 32.47 -4.60 -10.18
N ILE A 3 31.51 -5.50 -10.04
CA ILE A 3 30.50 -5.75 -11.07
C ILE A 3 29.66 -4.47 -11.13
N ASN A 4 29.83 -3.69 -12.20
CA ASN A 4 29.07 -2.45 -12.38
C ASN A 4 27.68 -2.84 -12.94
N ASN A 5 26.64 -2.71 -12.12
CA ASN A 5 25.26 -3.08 -12.49
C ASN A 5 24.52 -1.99 -13.30
N ARG A 6 25.24 -1.01 -13.85
CA ARG A 6 24.64 0.04 -14.67
C ARG A 6 24.38 -0.44 -16.10
N PRO A 7 23.27 -0.02 -16.73
CA PRO A 7 23.07 -0.29 -18.15
C PRO A 7 24.20 0.35 -18.98
N PRO A 8 24.56 -0.23 -20.13
CA PRO A 8 25.59 0.34 -21.00
C PRO A 8 25.13 1.69 -21.57
N PHE A 9 26.05 2.66 -21.64
CA PHE A 9 25.77 3.92 -22.33
C PHE A 9 25.67 3.69 -23.85
N ILE A 10 24.64 4.24 -24.48
CA ILE A 10 24.38 4.05 -25.92
C ILE A 10 24.96 5.24 -26.69
N TYR A 11 26.09 5.01 -27.37
CA TYR A 11 26.66 5.99 -28.31
C TYR A 11 25.85 6.03 -29.60
N ARG A 12 25.24 7.19 -29.89
CA ARG A 12 24.51 7.42 -31.14
C ARG A 12 25.49 7.77 -32.27
N GLY A 13 25.22 7.29 -33.49
CA GLY A 13 26.04 7.61 -34.66
C GLY A 13 26.06 9.10 -34.99
N GLY A 14 27.24 9.62 -35.39
CA GLY A 14 27.44 11.03 -35.76
C GLY A 14 27.66 12.00 -34.59
N GLY A 15 27.65 11.52 -33.34
CA GLY A 15 27.92 12.36 -32.16
C GLY A 15 29.42 12.68 -31.97
N MET A 16 29.70 13.83 -31.34
CA MET A 16 31.05 14.29 -30.99
C MET A 16 31.57 13.75 -29.65
N MET A 17 30.76 12.93 -28.96
CA MET A 17 31.18 12.26 -27.73
C MET A 17 32.20 11.17 -28.03
N MET A 18 33.26 11.11 -27.24
CA MET A 18 34.35 10.16 -27.38
C MET A 18 34.67 9.47 -26.04
N HIS A 19 35.44 8.39 -26.07
CA HIS A 19 35.88 7.66 -24.90
C HIS A 19 37.22 8.23 -24.41
N PRO A 20 37.45 8.38 -23.10
CA PRO A 20 38.78 8.68 -22.57
C PRO A 20 39.73 7.48 -22.78
N PRO A 21 41.07 7.66 -22.67
CA PRO A 21 41.79 8.89 -22.34
C PRO A 21 41.82 9.92 -23.48
N PHE A 22 41.82 11.20 -23.11
CA PHE A 22 42.02 12.31 -24.05
C PHE A 22 43.48 12.77 -23.99
N GLN A 23 44.11 12.92 -25.16
CA GLN A 23 45.48 13.42 -25.29
C GLN A 23 45.46 14.84 -25.83
N GLN A 24 46.09 15.75 -25.07
CA GLN A 24 46.25 17.15 -25.40
C GLN A 24 47.72 17.43 -25.72
N GLN A 25 47.97 18.09 -26.84
CA GLN A 25 49.31 18.36 -27.37
C GLN A 25 49.49 19.84 -27.69
N ASP A 26 50.72 20.33 -27.52
CA ASP A 26 51.11 21.73 -27.75
C ASP A 26 50.19 22.69 -26.97
N SER A 27 50.13 22.47 -25.64
CA SER A 27 49.23 23.19 -24.74
C SER A 27 49.98 24.35 -24.09
N MET A 28 49.80 25.56 -24.64
CA MET A 28 50.36 26.79 -24.09
C MET A 28 49.42 27.36 -23.03
N MET A 29 49.81 27.28 -21.76
CA MET A 29 49.06 27.79 -20.61
C MET A 29 49.72 29.02 -20.01
N TYR A 30 48.90 30.00 -19.66
CA TYR A 30 49.26 31.13 -18.80
C TYR A 30 48.46 31.02 -17.51
N GLY A 31 49.12 31.19 -16.36
CA GLY A 31 48.47 31.11 -15.05
C GLY A 31 48.72 32.34 -14.20
N PHE A 32 47.70 32.75 -13.45
CA PHE A 32 47.68 33.94 -12.61
C PHE A 32 47.09 33.57 -11.25
N PHE A 33 47.87 33.74 -10.17
CA PHE A 33 47.35 33.57 -8.83
C PHE A 33 46.69 34.85 -8.36
N VAL A 34 45.46 34.73 -7.90
CA VAL A 34 44.59 35.86 -7.58
C VAL A 34 43.96 35.61 -6.21
N LYS A 35 43.95 36.64 -5.36
CA LYS A 35 43.43 36.53 -4.00
C LYS A 35 41.90 36.44 -4.03
N GLY A 36 41.36 35.48 -3.30
CA GLY A 36 39.95 35.32 -3.00
C GLY A 36 39.72 35.31 -1.48
N ASP A 37 38.57 34.77 -1.06
CA ASP A 37 38.16 34.70 0.35
C ASP A 37 38.05 33.23 0.79
N ILE A 38 38.76 32.88 1.86
CA ILE A 38 38.84 31.48 2.32
C ILE A 38 37.49 30.94 2.81
N ASP A 39 36.66 31.78 3.43
CA ASP A 39 35.37 31.37 3.98
C ASP A 39 34.37 31.14 2.84
N LYS A 40 34.40 31.98 1.80
CA LYS A 40 33.62 31.76 0.56
C LYS A 40 34.04 30.49 -0.17
N LEU A 41 35.35 30.26 -0.32
CA LEU A 41 35.87 29.02 -0.91
C LEU A 41 35.47 27.78 -0.10
N GLN A 42 35.43 27.88 1.23
CA GLN A 42 34.95 26.79 2.09
C GLN A 42 33.43 26.58 1.93
N ALA A 43 32.64 27.66 1.83
CA ALA A 43 31.20 27.57 1.59
C ALA A 43 30.88 26.90 0.24
N MET A 44 31.62 27.25 -0.81
CA MET A 44 31.54 26.57 -2.11
C MET A 44 31.92 25.08 -2.00
N CYS A 45 33.02 24.75 -1.31
CA CYS A 45 33.37 23.35 -1.04
C CYS A 45 32.26 22.62 -0.27
N ASP A 46 31.57 23.29 0.63
CA ASP A 46 30.48 22.73 1.42
C ASP A 46 29.26 22.41 0.58
N GLN A 47 28.88 23.35 -0.28
CA GLN A 47 27.75 23.23 -1.18
C GLN A 47 28.00 22.20 -2.28
N GLN A 48 29.19 22.19 -2.89
CA GLN A 48 29.46 21.41 -4.10
C GLN A 48 30.10 20.05 -3.81
N LEU A 49 30.98 19.95 -2.81
CA LEU A 49 31.74 18.74 -2.53
C LEU A 49 31.24 18.02 -1.29
N ASN A 50 31.16 18.71 -0.15
CA ASN A 50 30.87 18.07 1.13
C ASN A 50 29.42 17.62 1.25
N ALA A 51 28.47 18.34 0.65
CA ALA A 51 27.09 17.90 0.52
C ALA A 51 26.97 16.54 -0.18
N VAL A 52 27.86 16.28 -1.16
CA VAL A 52 27.87 15.04 -1.94
C VAL A 52 28.74 13.96 -1.28
N ALA A 53 29.73 14.32 -0.47
CA ALA A 53 30.66 13.36 0.14
C ALA A 53 30.02 12.42 1.19
N GLN A 54 28.79 12.68 1.65
CA GLN A 54 28.03 11.87 2.64
C GLN A 54 28.82 11.50 3.91
N GLY A 55 29.69 12.41 4.38
CA GLY A 55 30.52 12.18 5.57
C GLY A 55 31.70 11.22 5.36
N LYS A 56 31.90 10.67 4.15
CA LYS A 56 33.07 9.82 3.82
C LYS A 56 34.36 10.65 3.74
N TYR A 57 34.24 11.88 3.24
CA TYR A 57 35.34 12.83 3.10
C TYR A 57 34.89 14.22 3.54
N ARG A 58 35.85 15.04 3.99
CA ARG A 58 35.67 16.48 4.20
C ARG A 58 36.68 17.24 3.34
N PHE A 59 36.22 18.13 2.48
CA PHE A 59 37.04 18.95 1.59
C PHE A 59 37.17 20.37 2.13
N LYS A 60 38.41 20.88 2.13
CA LYS A 60 38.73 22.24 2.59
C LYS A 60 39.70 22.92 1.61
N PRO A 61 39.54 24.22 1.29
CA PRO A 61 40.52 24.95 0.50
C PRO A 61 41.85 25.01 1.25
N LEU A 62 42.97 24.87 0.52
CA LEU A 62 44.32 24.90 1.10
C LEU A 62 44.90 26.31 1.19
N THR A 63 44.35 27.26 0.43
CA THR A 63 44.79 28.65 0.35
C THR A 63 43.61 29.52 -0.08
N ASN A 64 43.69 30.81 0.22
CA ASN A 64 42.75 31.84 -0.27
C ASN A 64 43.11 32.34 -1.67
N TYR A 65 44.19 31.85 -2.28
CA TYR A 65 44.51 32.16 -3.68
C TYR A 65 43.92 31.10 -4.61
N VAL A 66 43.26 31.56 -5.66
CA VAL A 66 42.84 30.73 -6.79
C VAL A 66 43.80 30.95 -7.95
N MET A 67 43.88 29.99 -8.86
CA MET A 67 44.71 30.11 -10.06
C MET A 67 43.79 30.28 -11.29
N VAL A 68 43.82 31.46 -11.90
CA VAL A 68 43.14 31.74 -13.17
C VAL A 68 44.07 31.35 -14.30
N THR A 69 43.60 30.59 -15.27
CA THR A 69 44.43 30.10 -16.40
C THR A 69 43.79 30.40 -17.74
N PHE A 70 44.61 30.66 -18.74
CA PHE A 70 44.26 30.68 -20.16
C PHE A 70 45.15 29.66 -20.88
N THR A 71 44.56 28.65 -21.52
CA THR A 71 45.29 27.58 -22.20
C THR A 71 44.86 27.47 -23.64
N HIS A 72 45.79 27.56 -24.58
CA HIS A 72 45.55 27.18 -25.96
C HIS A 72 46.09 25.77 -26.18
N ILE A 73 45.19 24.83 -26.46
CA ILE A 73 45.48 23.44 -26.75
C ILE A 73 45.47 23.26 -28.27
N GLY A 74 46.64 23.00 -28.85
CA GLY A 74 46.78 22.85 -30.30
C GLY A 74 46.06 21.62 -30.86
N LYS A 75 46.01 20.52 -30.08
CA LYS A 75 45.33 19.29 -30.50
C LYS A 75 44.83 18.46 -29.31
N ASP A 76 43.52 18.26 -29.25
CA ASP A 76 42.79 17.41 -28.31
C ASP A 76 42.05 16.28 -29.04
N TYR A 77 42.27 15.04 -28.63
CA TYR A 77 41.66 13.86 -29.23
C TYR A 77 41.61 12.66 -28.27
N SER A 78 40.63 11.78 -28.49
CA SER A 78 40.57 10.50 -27.81
C SER A 78 41.63 9.52 -28.34
N THR A 79 42.27 8.80 -27.42
CA THR A 79 43.18 7.70 -27.73
C THR A 79 42.49 6.32 -27.72
N ALA A 80 41.20 6.28 -27.43
CA ALA A 80 40.44 5.04 -27.38
C ALA A 80 40.32 4.40 -28.79
N PRO A 81 40.48 3.08 -28.93
CA PRO A 81 40.42 2.40 -30.23
C PRO A 81 39.14 2.67 -31.02
N GLU A 82 38.02 2.88 -30.33
CA GLU A 82 36.70 3.14 -30.90
C GLU A 82 36.60 4.52 -31.56
N ASP A 83 37.40 5.49 -31.09
CA ASP A 83 37.23 6.91 -31.41
C ASP A 83 38.47 7.58 -32.01
N ILE A 84 39.61 6.88 -32.04
CA ILE A 84 40.87 7.41 -32.61
C ILE A 84 40.70 7.91 -34.05
N GLU A 85 39.75 7.35 -34.81
CA GLU A 85 39.44 7.75 -36.19
C GLU A 85 38.41 8.90 -36.30
N LYS A 86 37.79 9.34 -35.20
CA LYS A 86 36.80 10.46 -35.22
C LYS A 86 37.43 11.82 -35.50
N GLY A 87 38.72 11.99 -35.22
CA GLY A 87 39.45 13.24 -35.45
C GLY A 87 39.89 13.94 -34.16
N TRP A 88 40.15 15.25 -34.26
CA TRP A 88 40.69 16.07 -33.17
C TRP A 88 40.10 17.49 -33.22
N GLY A 89 40.12 18.20 -32.09
CA GLY A 89 39.78 19.62 -31.98
C GLY A 89 40.95 20.42 -31.42
N SER A 90 40.99 21.72 -31.70
CA SER A 90 41.79 22.69 -30.94
C SER A 90 40.81 23.46 -30.05
N GLU A 91 41.24 23.79 -28.83
CA GLU A 91 40.45 24.59 -27.91
C GLU A 91 41.32 25.66 -27.24
N ILE A 92 40.73 26.82 -27.00
CA ILE A 92 41.15 27.67 -25.89
C ILE A 92 40.28 27.30 -24.69
N ASP A 93 40.90 26.96 -23.57
CA ASP A 93 40.23 26.86 -22.28
C ASP A 93 40.66 28.00 -21.34
N THR A 94 39.73 28.45 -20.50
CA THR A 94 40.01 29.37 -19.41
C THR A 94 39.36 28.82 -18.16
N SER A 95 40.13 28.65 -17.10
CA SER A 95 39.69 27.96 -15.90
C SER A 95 40.11 28.70 -14.64
N ILE A 96 39.27 28.65 -13.61
CA ILE A 96 39.64 29.06 -12.25
C ILE A 96 39.83 27.80 -11.40
N TRP A 97 41.04 27.59 -10.92
CA TRP A 97 41.42 26.40 -10.17
C TRP A 97 41.55 26.70 -8.68
N VAL A 98 40.97 25.84 -7.85
CA VAL A 98 41.07 25.92 -6.38
C VAL A 98 41.75 24.66 -5.84
N PRO A 99 42.86 24.78 -5.10
CA PRO A 99 43.48 23.62 -4.45
C PRO A 99 42.73 23.26 -3.17
N VAL A 100 42.29 22.01 -3.08
CA VAL A 100 41.50 21.50 -1.94
C VAL A 100 42.16 20.27 -1.31
N GLY A 101 42.14 20.21 0.02
CA GLY A 101 42.53 19.04 0.78
C GLY A 101 41.34 18.12 1.02
N GLN A 102 41.50 16.82 0.75
CA GLN A 102 40.57 15.75 1.11
C GLN A 102 40.96 15.19 2.48
N TYR A 103 40.13 15.40 3.48
CA TYR A 103 40.31 14.94 4.85
C TYR A 103 39.44 13.71 5.16
N ILE A 104 39.95 12.84 6.04
CA ILE A 104 39.27 11.65 6.57
C ILE A 104 39.40 11.60 8.08
N GLU A 105 38.47 10.93 8.75
CA GLU A 105 38.55 10.67 10.18
C GLU A 105 39.40 9.42 10.47
N LYS A 106 40.43 9.56 11.30
CA LYS A 106 41.26 8.46 11.80
C LYS A 106 41.43 8.62 13.30
N ASN A 107 40.95 7.65 14.08
CA ASN A 107 41.01 7.65 15.55
C ASN A 107 40.36 8.88 16.23
N GLY A 108 39.30 9.44 15.64
CA GLY A 108 38.62 10.63 16.17
C GLY A 108 39.31 11.96 15.84
N GLU A 109 40.38 11.93 15.04
CA GLU A 109 41.07 13.13 14.53
C GLU A 109 40.92 13.23 13.01
N GLU A 110 40.78 14.46 12.52
CA GLU A 110 40.70 14.75 11.09
C GLU A 110 42.12 14.82 10.49
N VAL A 111 42.39 14.00 9.48
CA VAL A 111 43.70 13.89 8.85
C VAL A 111 43.59 14.11 7.35
N LEU A 112 44.50 14.90 6.78
CA LEU A 112 44.59 15.10 5.34
C LEU A 112 45.07 13.81 4.64
N ASP A 113 44.26 13.32 3.70
CA ASP A 113 44.53 12.11 2.92
C ASP A 113 45.15 12.42 1.56
N ARG A 114 44.60 13.38 0.82
CA ARG A 114 45.01 13.75 -0.55
C ARG A 114 44.77 15.23 -0.85
N ILE A 115 45.47 15.75 -1.84
CA ILE A 115 45.22 17.08 -2.44
C ILE A 115 44.59 16.88 -3.80
N HIS A 116 43.60 17.71 -4.13
CA HIS A 116 42.98 17.79 -5.44
C HIS A 116 42.93 19.24 -5.92
N TRP A 117 42.83 19.41 -7.24
CA TRP A 117 42.45 20.67 -7.87
C TRP A 117 41.01 20.56 -8.37
N ILE A 118 40.17 21.50 -7.96
CA ILE A 118 38.81 21.62 -8.50
C ILE A 118 38.74 22.80 -9.46
N THR A 119 37.84 22.69 -10.42
CA THR A 119 37.58 23.73 -11.43
C THR A 119 36.11 24.14 -11.35
N PRO A 120 35.74 25.00 -10.39
CA PRO A 120 34.36 25.47 -10.27
C PRO A 120 33.87 26.21 -11.51
N TYR A 121 34.80 26.85 -12.24
CA TYR A 121 34.51 27.62 -13.44
C TYR A 121 35.50 27.27 -14.55
N ILE A 122 34.96 26.91 -15.72
CA ILE A 122 35.74 26.65 -16.93
C ILE A 122 34.92 27.01 -18.17
N TRP A 123 35.55 27.72 -19.08
CA TRP A 123 34.98 28.11 -20.37
C TRP A 123 35.88 27.68 -21.51
N VAL A 124 35.29 27.37 -22.66
CA VAL A 124 36.00 26.90 -23.86
C VAL A 124 35.38 27.45 -25.14
N ASP A 125 36.10 27.39 -26.26
CA ASP A 125 35.63 27.84 -27.59
C ASP A 125 35.23 26.68 -28.53
N GLN A 126 35.25 25.44 -28.03
CA GLN A 126 35.01 24.24 -28.83
C GLN A 126 33.84 23.40 -28.27
N PRO A 127 32.71 23.27 -29.00
CA PRO A 127 31.58 22.45 -28.57
C PRO A 127 31.90 20.99 -28.24
N MET A 128 32.86 20.39 -28.96
CA MET A 128 33.28 19.00 -28.70
C MET A 128 33.80 18.83 -27.26
N THR A 129 34.57 19.79 -26.75
CA THR A 129 35.20 19.68 -25.45
C THR A 129 34.24 20.04 -24.31
N VAL A 130 33.24 20.90 -24.57
CA VAL A 130 32.08 21.09 -23.65
C VAL A 130 31.38 19.77 -23.39
N LEU A 131 31.00 19.06 -24.47
CA LEU A 131 30.24 17.81 -24.39
C LEU A 131 31.03 16.73 -23.62
N ASN A 132 32.27 16.47 -24.04
CA ASN A 132 33.12 15.45 -23.41
C ASN A 132 33.47 15.83 -21.96
N GLY A 133 33.78 17.09 -21.68
CA GLY A 133 34.12 17.57 -20.34
C GLY A 133 32.96 17.40 -19.35
N ARG A 134 31.76 17.85 -19.71
CA ARG A 134 30.57 17.76 -18.86
C ARG A 134 30.08 16.33 -18.67
N GLU A 135 29.94 15.58 -19.76
CA GLU A 135 29.24 14.30 -19.72
C GLU A 135 30.12 13.13 -19.23
N ILE A 136 31.44 13.22 -19.42
CA ILE A 136 32.36 12.14 -19.01
C ILE A 136 32.94 12.43 -17.64
N PHE A 137 33.47 13.64 -17.42
CA PHE A 137 34.26 13.98 -16.24
C PHE A 137 33.49 14.72 -15.15
N GLY A 138 32.60 15.63 -15.56
CA GLY A 138 31.90 16.56 -14.66
C GLY A 138 32.48 17.97 -14.63
N TYR A 139 33.26 18.38 -15.64
CA TYR A 139 33.67 19.79 -15.76
C TYR A 139 32.45 20.67 -16.02
N PRO A 140 32.30 21.83 -15.36
CA PRO A 140 31.23 22.78 -15.64
C PRO A 140 31.55 23.67 -16.87
N LYS A 141 31.93 23.05 -18.00
CA LYS A 141 32.31 23.77 -19.24
C LYS A 141 31.14 24.57 -19.83
N TYR A 142 31.40 25.83 -20.18
CA TYR A 142 30.54 26.69 -20.98
C TYR A 142 31.27 27.22 -22.22
N MET A 143 30.51 27.71 -23.21
CA MET A 143 31.07 28.37 -24.38
C MET A 143 31.42 29.82 -24.08
N ALA A 144 32.56 30.30 -24.58
CA ALA A 144 32.97 31.69 -24.47
C ALA A 144 33.87 32.13 -25.65
N ASP A 145 34.03 33.44 -25.80
CA ASP A 145 34.98 34.07 -26.70
C ASP A 145 36.20 34.54 -25.92
N PHE A 146 37.39 34.36 -26.49
CA PHE A 146 38.65 34.65 -25.81
C PHE A 146 39.52 35.62 -26.60
N LYS A 147 40.28 36.43 -25.87
CA LYS A 147 41.48 37.08 -26.38
C LYS A 147 42.66 36.58 -25.57
N MET A 148 43.55 35.85 -26.25
CA MET A 148 44.73 35.24 -25.67
C MET A 148 45.94 35.48 -26.60
N PRO A 149 47.09 35.87 -26.08
CA PRO A 149 48.31 36.08 -26.85
C PRO A 149 48.89 34.75 -27.34
N LYS A 150 49.60 34.79 -28.47
CA LYS A 150 50.14 33.58 -29.13
C LYS A 150 51.48 33.12 -28.56
N SER A 151 52.17 33.98 -27.82
CA SER A 151 53.45 33.66 -27.22
C SER A 151 53.64 34.43 -25.92
N PRO A 152 54.45 33.91 -24.97
CA PRO A 152 54.71 34.60 -23.71
C PRO A 152 55.25 36.02 -23.86
N LYS A 153 55.87 36.33 -25.01
CA LYS A 153 56.43 37.64 -25.35
C LYS A 153 55.38 38.72 -25.62
N GLU A 154 54.13 38.33 -25.80
CA GLU A 154 53.00 39.22 -26.09
C GLU A 154 51.96 39.18 -24.96
N ALA A 155 52.34 38.68 -23.78
CA ALA A 155 51.44 38.37 -22.68
C ALA A 155 50.89 39.59 -21.91
N ASP A 156 50.57 40.71 -22.58
CA ASP A 156 50.15 41.94 -21.91
C ASP A 156 48.64 42.02 -21.62
N PHE A 157 47.81 41.26 -22.34
CA PHE A 157 46.35 41.34 -22.24
C PHE A 157 45.68 39.99 -22.52
N PHE A 158 44.77 39.62 -21.64
CA PHE A 158 43.89 38.45 -21.76
C PHE A 158 42.45 38.87 -21.49
N SER A 159 41.47 38.29 -22.17
CA SER A 159 40.07 38.49 -21.82
C SER A 159 39.19 37.31 -22.18
N ILE A 160 38.09 37.22 -21.45
CA ILE A 160 37.00 36.28 -21.72
C ILE A 160 35.67 37.04 -21.80
N ASP A 161 34.91 36.76 -22.87
CA ASP A 161 33.55 37.24 -23.05
C ASP A 161 32.60 36.02 -23.02
N VAL A 162 31.59 36.01 -22.15
CA VAL A 162 30.67 34.88 -21.92
C VAL A 162 29.22 35.31 -22.17
N ASN A 163 28.38 34.35 -22.57
CA ASN A 163 26.94 34.62 -22.68
C ASN A 163 26.32 34.57 -21.27
N ALA A 164 26.01 35.72 -20.69
CA ALA A 164 25.59 35.86 -19.30
C ALA A 164 24.31 36.69 -19.14
N PHE A 165 23.65 36.54 -18.00
CA PHE A 165 22.59 37.41 -17.51
C PHE A 165 23.20 38.43 -16.54
N GLN A 166 23.03 39.73 -16.81
CA GLN A 166 23.47 40.78 -15.91
C GLN A 166 22.69 40.72 -14.60
N THR A 167 21.38 40.54 -14.70
CA THR A 167 20.46 40.31 -13.56
C THR A 167 19.44 39.22 -13.91
N TYR A 168 18.92 38.50 -12.93
CA TYR A 168 17.81 37.57 -13.18
C TYR A 168 16.46 38.31 -13.19
N SER A 169 15.80 38.35 -14.35
CA SER A 169 14.42 38.85 -14.49
C SER A 169 13.73 38.20 -15.71
N GLU A 170 12.41 38.27 -15.78
CA GLU A 170 11.64 37.74 -16.93
C GLU A 170 11.91 38.49 -18.25
N ASP A 171 12.38 39.75 -18.16
CA ASP A 171 12.61 40.64 -19.31
C ASP A 171 14.08 40.68 -19.78
N GLU A 172 15.00 40.01 -19.06
CA GLU A 172 16.44 39.99 -19.38
C GLU A 172 16.75 38.94 -20.46
N GLU A 173 17.45 39.35 -21.52
CA GLU A 173 18.01 38.45 -22.53
C GLU A 173 19.50 38.18 -22.23
N ALA A 174 19.92 36.91 -22.30
CA ALA A 174 21.33 36.57 -22.19
C ALA A 174 22.12 37.17 -23.37
N ALA A 175 23.22 37.83 -23.07
CA ALA A 175 24.09 38.42 -24.10
C ALA A 175 25.58 38.18 -23.80
N LEU A 176 26.39 38.33 -24.86
CA LEU A 176 27.84 38.20 -24.75
C LEU A 176 28.43 39.41 -24.01
N HIS A 177 29.07 39.15 -22.89
CA HIS A 177 29.59 40.16 -21.97
C HIS A 177 31.02 39.85 -21.53
N ARG A 178 31.83 40.90 -21.33
CA ARG A 178 33.16 40.77 -20.71
C ARG A 178 33.01 40.27 -19.28
N LEU A 179 33.46 39.06 -19.00
CA LEU A 179 33.42 38.51 -17.64
C LEU A 179 34.63 38.98 -16.83
N PHE A 180 35.84 38.80 -17.35
CA PHE A 180 37.05 39.41 -16.80
C PHE A 180 38.12 39.61 -17.86
N ASP A 181 39.05 40.51 -17.58
CA ASP A 181 40.32 40.65 -18.30
C ASP A 181 41.51 40.74 -17.35
N ILE A 182 42.68 40.35 -17.86
CA ILE A 182 43.95 40.42 -17.13
C ILE A 182 44.90 41.29 -17.95
N LYS A 183 45.52 42.28 -17.30
CA LYS A 183 46.44 43.24 -17.92
C LYS A 183 47.75 43.34 -17.15
N ARG A 184 48.85 43.57 -17.85
CA ARG A 184 50.14 43.95 -17.26
C ARG A 184 50.25 45.46 -17.06
N GLU A 185 50.71 45.91 -15.90
CA GLU A 185 50.89 47.33 -15.56
C GLU A 185 52.34 47.65 -15.10
N PRO A 186 53.03 48.61 -15.74
CA PRO A 186 52.68 49.28 -16.98
C PRO A 186 52.89 48.34 -18.21
N PRO A 187 52.25 48.63 -19.36
CA PRO A 187 52.47 47.90 -20.61
C PRO A 187 53.96 47.94 -21.02
N ALA A 188 54.52 46.81 -21.45
CA ALA A 188 55.92 46.73 -21.82
C ALA A 188 56.20 47.37 -23.20
N GLU A 189 57.25 48.21 -23.31
CA GLU A 189 57.75 48.64 -24.63
C GLU A 189 58.62 47.55 -25.31
N ASN A 190 59.18 46.57 -24.57
CA ASN A 190 59.95 45.42 -25.09
C ASN A 190 60.04 44.24 -24.08
N LEU A 191 59.08 43.31 -24.10
CA LEU A 191 59.11 42.07 -23.27
C LEU A 191 60.24 41.09 -23.66
N LEU A 192 60.82 41.26 -24.86
CA LEU A 192 61.84 40.40 -25.45
C LEU A 192 63.14 40.27 -24.65
N GLU A 193 63.49 41.27 -23.83
CA GLU A 193 64.73 41.29 -23.02
C GLU A 193 64.54 40.78 -21.58
N GLU A 194 63.29 40.63 -21.09
CA GLU A 194 62.97 40.23 -19.71
C GLU A 194 62.52 38.77 -19.57
N LEU A 195 62.14 38.11 -20.67
CA LEU A 195 61.68 36.72 -20.72
C LEU A 195 62.83 35.76 -21.01
N GLU A 196 63.26 35.00 -20.01
CA GLU A 196 64.09 33.81 -20.16
C GLU A 196 63.29 32.55 -19.77
N ASP A 197 63.59 31.41 -20.39
CA ASP A 197 63.04 30.12 -19.95
C ASP A 197 63.71 29.77 -18.61
N ASP A 198 63.05 30.11 -17.50
CA ASP A 198 63.61 29.97 -16.15
C ASP A 198 63.73 28.51 -15.68
N PHE A 199 62.96 27.58 -16.29
CA PHE A 199 62.84 26.20 -15.82
C PHE A 199 63.07 25.17 -16.94
N GLY A 200 63.98 24.22 -16.69
CA GLY A 200 64.35 23.17 -17.64
C GLY A 200 63.50 21.89 -17.59
N ASP A 201 62.70 21.69 -16.54
CA ASP A 201 61.73 20.61 -16.43
C ASP A 201 60.52 20.99 -15.57
N PHE A 202 59.48 20.16 -15.63
CA PHE A 202 58.21 20.40 -14.94
C PHE A 202 58.33 20.41 -13.40
N ILE A 203 59.22 19.59 -12.84
CA ILE A 203 59.38 19.45 -11.38
C ILE A 203 59.94 20.76 -10.81
N ASP A 204 60.94 21.34 -11.46
CA ASP A 204 61.55 22.58 -11.02
C ASP A 204 60.62 23.77 -11.23
N PHE A 205 59.84 23.79 -12.31
CA PHE A 205 58.74 24.73 -12.49
C PHE A 205 57.72 24.65 -11.33
N ALA A 206 57.24 23.44 -11.00
CA ALA A 206 56.27 23.24 -9.91
C ALA A 206 56.81 23.70 -8.54
N LYS A 207 58.09 23.43 -8.24
CA LYS A 207 58.75 23.96 -7.02
C LYS A 207 58.84 25.48 -7.04
N GLY A 208 59.13 26.08 -8.19
CA GLY A 208 59.21 27.53 -8.38
C GLY A 208 57.87 28.20 -8.07
N ILE A 209 56.78 27.69 -8.65
CA ILE A 209 55.42 28.16 -8.37
C ILE A 209 55.06 27.96 -6.89
N PHE A 210 55.31 26.78 -6.33
CA PHE A 210 55.00 26.50 -4.92
C PHE A 210 55.74 27.47 -3.97
N LYS A 211 57.01 27.78 -4.26
CA LYS A 211 57.78 28.77 -3.51
C LYS A 211 57.16 30.16 -3.64
N GLY A 212 56.80 30.59 -4.85
CA GLY A 212 56.15 31.88 -5.10
C GLY A 212 54.82 32.02 -4.36
N VAL A 213 53.97 30.98 -4.41
CA VAL A 213 52.69 30.96 -3.66
C VAL A 213 52.93 31.04 -2.16
N ARG A 214 53.95 30.37 -1.62
CA ARG A 214 54.28 30.40 -0.18
C ARG A 214 54.73 31.79 0.30
N GLU A 215 55.24 32.62 -0.59
CA GLU A 215 55.67 33.99 -0.30
C GLU A 215 54.48 34.99 -0.34
N LEU A 216 53.29 34.56 -0.74
CA LEU A 216 52.06 35.37 -0.69
C LEU A 216 51.49 35.45 0.74
N ASP A 217 50.94 36.61 1.10
CA ASP A 217 50.31 36.85 2.41
C ASP A 217 49.03 36.00 2.59
N ASP A 218 48.77 35.53 3.82
CA ASP A 218 47.56 34.79 4.24
C ASP A 218 47.41 33.35 3.71
N VAL A 219 48.47 32.72 3.20
CA VAL A 219 48.44 31.28 2.86
C VAL A 219 48.43 30.42 4.12
N ILE A 220 47.38 29.61 4.32
CA ILE A 220 47.26 28.68 5.44
C ILE A 220 48.39 27.65 5.38
N HIS A 221 49.27 27.66 6.37
CA HIS A 221 50.46 26.80 6.42
C HIS A 221 50.13 25.40 6.95
N PRO A 222 50.32 24.33 6.16
CA PRO A 222 49.90 22.99 6.56
C PRO A 222 51.00 22.24 7.32
N ASP A 223 50.59 21.23 8.08
CA ASP A 223 51.45 20.32 8.86
C ASP A 223 52.51 19.63 8.00
N SER A 224 53.63 19.25 8.62
CA SER A 224 54.81 18.59 8.06
C SER A 224 54.54 17.40 7.13
N ASN A 225 53.42 16.68 7.32
CA ASN A 225 52.99 15.57 6.46
C ASN A 225 52.54 16.01 5.04
N LEU A 226 52.12 17.26 4.85
CA LEU A 226 51.74 17.79 3.53
C LEU A 226 52.96 17.94 2.61
N ILE A 227 54.08 18.39 3.17
CA ILE A 227 55.32 18.63 2.40
C ILE A 227 55.82 17.31 1.82
N GLU A 228 55.75 16.20 2.57
CA GLU A 228 56.12 14.87 2.06
C GLU A 228 55.19 14.36 0.95
N GLN A 229 53.88 14.63 1.00
CA GLN A 229 52.94 14.22 -0.05
C GLN A 229 53.08 15.06 -1.33
N ILE A 230 53.28 16.38 -1.21
CA ILE A 230 53.59 17.26 -2.34
C ILE A 230 54.91 16.84 -3.00
N LEU A 231 55.93 16.50 -2.19
CA LEU A 231 57.22 16.00 -2.71
C LEU A 231 57.13 14.58 -3.30
N GLY A 232 56.24 13.72 -2.80
CA GLY A 232 55.99 12.38 -3.33
C GLY A 232 55.32 12.38 -4.71
N GLY A 233 54.49 13.39 -5.00
CA GLY A 233 53.87 13.62 -6.32
C GLY A 233 54.86 14.06 -7.41
N LEU A 234 56.05 14.55 -7.03
CA LEU A 234 57.07 15.01 -7.99
C LEU A 234 57.80 13.86 -8.71
N ILE A 235 57.56 12.59 -8.37
CA ILE A 235 58.18 11.43 -9.04
C ILE A 235 57.38 11.00 -10.28
N SER A 236 56.13 11.45 -10.42
CA SER A 236 55.28 11.21 -11.60
C SER A 236 54.39 12.44 -11.81
N PRO A 237 54.64 13.32 -12.80
CA PRO A 237 53.95 14.61 -12.93
C PRO A 237 52.47 14.38 -13.26
N ARG A 238 51.63 14.39 -12.21
CA ARG A 238 50.18 14.19 -12.29
C ARG A 238 49.49 15.27 -11.48
N LEU A 239 48.52 15.94 -12.08
CA LEU A 239 47.64 16.90 -11.41
C LEU A 239 46.31 16.21 -11.08
N PRO A 240 46.07 15.81 -9.82
CA PRO A 240 44.83 15.16 -9.43
C PRO A 240 43.68 16.17 -9.45
N GLN A 241 42.69 15.95 -10.32
CA GLN A 241 41.52 16.80 -10.42
C GLN A 241 40.32 16.14 -9.76
N LEU A 242 39.41 16.95 -9.23
CA LEU A 242 38.18 16.51 -8.58
C LEU A 242 36.98 17.26 -9.17
N PHE A 243 35.90 16.54 -9.43
CA PHE A 243 34.71 17.06 -10.09
C PHE A 243 33.43 16.65 -9.34
N LEU A 244 32.42 17.52 -9.41
CA LEU A 244 31.04 17.18 -9.13
C LEU A 244 30.36 16.81 -10.45
N LYS A 245 30.14 15.51 -10.68
CA LYS A 245 29.44 15.03 -11.86
C LYS A 245 27.99 14.72 -11.53
N GLN A 246 27.04 15.44 -12.12
CA GLN A 246 25.62 15.21 -11.91
C GLN A 246 24.75 15.49 -13.13
N PHE A 247 23.62 14.80 -13.21
CA PHE A 247 22.59 14.99 -14.24
C PHE A 247 21.22 15.15 -13.58
N PRO A 248 20.42 16.14 -13.98
CA PRO A 248 19.08 16.35 -13.43
C PRO A 248 18.07 15.33 -13.96
N ASP A 249 16.99 15.15 -13.21
CA ASP A 249 15.76 14.47 -13.64
C ASP A 249 14.96 15.33 -14.63
N GLY A 250 13.79 14.82 -15.07
CA GLY A 250 12.95 15.51 -16.05
C GLY A 250 12.36 16.83 -15.57
N GLU A 251 12.26 17.05 -14.25
CA GLU A 251 11.77 18.30 -13.66
C GLU A 251 12.90 19.27 -13.25
N GLY A 252 14.16 18.82 -13.25
CA GLY A 252 15.30 19.62 -12.80
C GLY A 252 15.37 19.79 -11.28
N LYS A 253 14.70 18.92 -10.50
CA LYS A 253 14.65 19.01 -9.04
C LYS A 253 15.61 18.04 -8.35
N ASP A 254 15.72 16.84 -8.89
CA ASP A 254 16.53 15.76 -8.33
C ASP A 254 17.63 15.34 -9.30
N ALA A 255 18.70 14.74 -8.80
CA ALA A 255 19.76 14.21 -9.63
C ALA A 255 19.50 12.72 -9.98
N VAL A 256 19.42 12.38 -11.26
CA VAL A 256 19.37 10.97 -11.72
C VAL A 256 20.75 10.30 -11.66
N TYR A 257 21.79 11.11 -11.59
CA TYR A 257 23.15 10.70 -11.28
C TYR A 257 23.83 11.84 -10.51
N GLN A 258 24.52 11.53 -9.42
CA GLN A 258 25.35 12.48 -8.68
C GLN A 258 26.53 11.76 -8.05
N ALA A 259 27.74 12.21 -8.37
CA ALA A 259 28.98 11.63 -7.89
C ALA A 259 30.10 12.66 -7.75
N LEU A 260 31.03 12.37 -6.84
CA LEU A 260 32.35 12.99 -6.87
C LEU A 260 33.29 12.09 -7.66
N THR A 261 33.89 12.63 -8.72
CA THR A 261 34.79 11.92 -9.63
C THR A 261 36.18 12.55 -9.60
N THR A 262 37.22 11.73 -9.73
CA THR A 262 38.60 12.20 -9.85
C THR A 262 39.22 11.70 -11.15
N SER A 263 39.95 12.57 -11.84
CA SER A 263 40.78 12.19 -12.99
C SER A 263 42.11 12.94 -12.92
N PRO A 264 43.26 12.23 -12.91
CA PRO A 264 44.54 12.89 -12.99
C PRO A 264 44.83 13.37 -14.42
N ALA A 265 45.29 14.61 -14.56
CA ALA A 265 45.99 15.05 -15.76
C ALA A 265 47.46 14.59 -15.68
N ILE A 266 47.90 13.74 -16.59
CA ILE A 266 49.27 13.20 -16.64
C ILE A 266 50.07 14.00 -17.66
N ILE A 267 51.18 14.60 -17.24
CA ILE A 267 52.05 15.35 -18.15
C ILE A 267 52.94 14.37 -18.89
N ASN A 268 52.78 14.36 -20.21
CA ASN A 268 53.42 13.42 -21.14
C ASN A 268 54.53 14.08 -21.97
N GLY A 269 54.62 15.41 -21.97
CA GLY A 269 55.67 16.19 -22.64
C GLY A 269 55.83 17.58 -22.02
N PHE A 270 57.05 18.10 -21.94
CA PHE A 270 57.35 19.43 -21.42
C PHE A 270 58.17 20.20 -22.46
N HIS A 271 57.67 21.37 -22.88
CA HIS A 271 58.22 22.15 -23.99
C HIS A 271 58.79 23.51 -23.55
N GLY A 272 58.65 23.87 -22.27
CA GLY A 272 59.22 25.08 -21.65
C GLY A 272 58.28 25.72 -20.63
N ALA A 273 58.83 26.46 -19.67
CA ALA A 273 58.06 27.25 -18.71
C ALA A 273 58.89 28.42 -18.15
N GLY A 274 58.22 29.47 -17.68
CA GLY A 274 58.87 30.62 -17.05
C GLY A 274 57.90 31.48 -16.26
N ILE A 275 58.44 32.36 -15.41
CA ILE A 275 57.65 33.39 -14.73
C ILE A 275 57.40 34.54 -15.72
N LEU A 276 56.19 35.09 -15.71
CA LEU A 276 55.89 36.30 -16.48
C LEU A 276 56.38 37.51 -15.68
N PRO A 277 57.30 38.32 -16.21
CA PRO A 277 57.78 39.51 -15.50
C PRO A 277 56.67 40.56 -15.44
N GLY A 278 56.70 41.43 -14.42
CA GLY A 278 55.81 42.59 -14.25
C GLY A 278 54.58 42.31 -13.38
N ASP A 279 53.87 43.39 -13.03
CA ASP A 279 52.67 43.31 -12.19
C ASP A 279 51.44 43.10 -13.07
N TYR A 280 50.66 42.06 -12.78
CA TYR A 280 49.40 41.78 -13.47
C TYR A 280 48.21 42.16 -12.59
N GLU A 281 47.15 42.64 -13.22
CA GLU A 281 45.88 42.98 -12.58
C GLU A 281 44.73 42.28 -13.31
N LEU A 282 43.82 41.67 -12.55
CA LEU A 282 42.58 41.08 -13.03
C LEU A 282 41.42 42.05 -12.76
N THR A 283 40.65 42.39 -13.79
CA THR A 283 39.40 43.16 -13.66
C THR A 283 38.19 42.25 -13.84
N LEU A 284 37.48 41.95 -12.75
CA LEU A 284 36.26 41.13 -12.74
C LEU A 284 35.00 42.00 -12.88
N GLN A 285 34.07 41.55 -13.71
CA GLN A 285 32.74 42.15 -13.84
C GLN A 285 31.69 41.31 -13.08
N GLU A 286 30.60 41.96 -12.65
CA GLU A 286 29.52 41.30 -11.90
C GLU A 286 28.43 40.80 -12.86
N TYR A 287 28.06 39.52 -12.77
CA TYR A 287 26.95 38.91 -13.51
C TYR A 287 26.20 37.92 -12.61
N ALA A 288 24.86 37.95 -12.63
CA ALA A 288 24.04 37.04 -11.83
C ALA A 288 24.21 35.56 -12.23
N SER A 289 24.51 35.30 -13.50
CA SER A 289 24.78 33.95 -14.01
C SER A 289 26.20 33.44 -13.83
N GLU A 290 27.12 34.28 -13.35
CA GLU A 290 28.53 33.94 -13.10
C GLU A 290 28.97 34.52 -11.74
N PRO A 291 28.48 33.97 -10.61
CA PRO A 291 28.66 34.54 -9.27
C PRO A 291 30.07 34.30 -8.68
N ILE A 292 31.13 34.54 -9.47
CA ILE A 292 32.53 34.29 -9.12
C ILE A 292 32.95 35.02 -7.84
N ALA A 293 32.51 36.27 -7.67
CA ALA A 293 32.80 37.06 -6.48
C ALA A 293 32.13 36.50 -5.22
N GLU A 294 30.95 35.89 -5.35
CA GLU A 294 30.23 35.26 -4.26
C GLU A 294 30.85 33.91 -3.88
N ASP A 295 31.16 33.07 -4.88
CA ASP A 295 31.67 31.71 -4.68
C ASP A 295 33.13 31.68 -4.24
N LEU A 296 33.98 32.50 -4.87
CA LEU A 296 35.43 32.43 -4.71
C LEU A 296 36.01 33.60 -3.91
N GLY A 297 35.23 34.68 -3.74
CA GLY A 297 35.67 35.87 -3.03
C GLY A 297 36.60 36.79 -3.81
N LEU A 298 36.62 36.71 -5.14
CA LEU A 298 37.32 37.70 -5.97
C LEU A 298 36.60 39.05 -5.88
N GLU A 299 37.35 40.15 -5.91
CA GLU A 299 36.80 41.50 -5.88
C GLU A 299 36.20 41.87 -7.24
N ILE A 300 35.00 42.43 -7.24
CA ILE A 300 34.43 43.08 -8.43
C ILE A 300 35.24 44.35 -8.70
N GLY A 301 35.70 44.52 -9.92
CA GLY A 301 36.67 45.54 -10.30
C GLY A 301 38.09 44.98 -10.38
N THR A 302 39.08 45.86 -10.27
CA THR A 302 40.50 45.53 -10.49
C THR A 302 41.18 45.07 -9.20
N GLN A 303 41.86 43.94 -9.26
CA GLN A 303 42.68 43.39 -8.18
C GLN A 303 44.00 42.79 -8.68
N SER A 304 44.99 42.70 -7.80
CA SER A 304 46.33 42.23 -8.16
C SER A 304 46.37 40.71 -8.41
N ALA A 305 47.15 40.31 -9.41
CA ALA A 305 47.56 38.94 -9.69
C ALA A 305 49.09 38.81 -9.46
N PRO A 306 49.54 38.67 -8.19
CA PRO A 306 50.94 38.84 -7.79
C PRO A 306 51.92 37.79 -8.30
N LEU A 307 51.42 36.66 -8.84
CA LEU A 307 52.24 35.61 -9.43
C LEU A 307 51.65 35.17 -10.75
N ALA A 308 52.39 35.40 -11.83
CA ALA A 308 52.00 35.07 -13.19
C ALA A 308 53.07 34.19 -13.86
N PHE A 309 52.66 33.20 -14.64
CA PHE A 309 53.58 32.26 -15.29
C PHE A 309 53.06 31.79 -16.65
N TRP A 310 53.94 31.17 -17.43
CA TRP A 310 53.58 30.42 -18.62
C TRP A 310 54.23 29.03 -18.64
N ILE A 311 53.58 28.07 -19.30
CA ILE A 311 54.08 26.72 -19.53
C ILE A 311 53.55 26.16 -20.85
N ASN A 312 54.41 25.50 -21.63
CA ASN A 312 54.00 24.69 -22.79
C ASN A 312 54.27 23.21 -22.51
N PHE A 313 53.25 22.37 -22.65
CA PHE A 313 53.32 20.95 -22.31
C PHE A 313 52.30 20.11 -23.08
N ASP A 314 52.49 18.78 -23.05
CA ASP A 314 51.52 17.79 -23.49
C ASP A 314 51.00 17.04 -22.27
N PHE A 315 49.71 16.73 -22.24
CA PHE A 315 49.13 15.97 -21.14
C PHE A 315 47.98 15.07 -21.59
N SER A 316 47.69 14.03 -20.81
CA SER A 316 46.50 13.21 -20.98
C SER A 316 45.56 13.34 -19.80
N ILE A 317 44.27 13.33 -20.08
CA ILE A 317 43.21 13.21 -19.07
C ILE A 317 42.73 11.76 -19.06
N GLU A 318 43.01 11.07 -17.97
CA GLU A 318 42.67 9.65 -17.80
C GLU A 318 41.17 9.46 -17.52
N PRO A 319 40.59 8.27 -17.78
CA PRO A 319 39.20 7.99 -17.43
C PRO A 319 38.89 8.33 -15.96
N PRO A 320 37.75 8.98 -15.67
CA PRO A 320 37.44 9.39 -14.31
C PRO A 320 37.08 8.19 -13.43
N GLU A 321 37.55 8.22 -12.18
CA GLU A 321 37.20 7.28 -11.14
C GLU A 321 36.18 7.91 -10.17
N GLU A 322 35.13 7.17 -9.79
CA GLU A 322 34.16 7.63 -8.80
C GLU A 322 34.71 7.46 -7.37
N LEU A 323 34.79 8.55 -6.62
CA LEU A 323 35.15 8.57 -5.20
C LEU A 323 33.93 8.32 -4.29
N VAL A 324 32.80 8.92 -4.67
CA VAL A 324 31.50 8.82 -4.02
C VAL A 324 30.43 8.83 -5.11
N ASN A 325 29.42 7.96 -5.00
CA ASN A 325 28.28 7.92 -5.91
C ASN A 325 26.99 7.88 -5.08
N ASN A 326 26.21 8.97 -5.14
CA ASN A 326 24.94 9.14 -4.42
C ASN A 326 23.71 8.84 -5.28
N SER A 327 23.92 8.36 -6.51
CA SER A 327 22.83 8.09 -7.47
C SER A 327 21.92 6.92 -7.06
N VAL A 328 22.34 6.12 -6.08
CA VAL A 328 21.52 5.05 -5.51
C VAL A 328 20.92 5.57 -4.21
N ALA A 329 19.66 6.02 -4.27
CA ALA A 329 18.90 6.31 -3.07
C ALA A 329 18.92 5.07 -2.15
N LYS A 330 19.22 5.27 -0.86
CA LYS A 330 19.04 4.20 0.13
C LYS A 330 17.57 3.79 0.08
N LYS A 331 17.30 2.54 -0.31
CA LYS A 331 15.94 2.00 -0.30
C LYS A 331 15.40 2.07 1.12
N GLU A 332 14.18 2.56 1.29
CA GLU A 332 13.47 2.45 2.54
C GLU A 332 13.03 1.00 2.74
N LYS A 333 13.42 0.42 3.86
CA LYS A 333 13.05 -0.95 4.23
C LYS A 333 11.69 -0.94 4.92
N ILE A 334 10.76 -1.78 4.47
CA ILE A 334 9.42 -1.88 5.03
C ILE A 334 9.22 -3.28 5.60
N ALA A 335 9.05 -3.36 6.92
CA ALA A 335 8.63 -4.60 7.59
C ALA A 335 7.10 -4.69 7.60
N VAL A 336 6.56 -5.70 6.91
CA VAL A 336 5.12 -6.00 6.87
C VAL A 336 4.85 -7.14 7.86
N LEU A 337 4.04 -6.87 8.87
CA LEU A 337 3.75 -7.81 9.96
C LEU A 337 2.39 -8.46 9.73
N GLY A 338 2.37 -9.73 9.34
CA GLY A 338 1.17 -10.49 9.00
C GLY A 338 0.83 -10.49 7.50
N GLY A 339 0.20 -11.58 7.06
CA GLY A 339 -0.14 -11.87 5.67
C GLY A 339 -1.65 -11.88 5.36
N GLY A 340 -2.43 -11.09 6.08
CA GLY A 340 -3.88 -10.93 5.84
C GLY A 340 -4.20 -10.04 4.63
N VAL A 341 -5.50 -9.93 4.29
CA VAL A 341 -5.99 -9.19 3.12
C VAL A 341 -5.43 -7.77 3.02
N SER A 342 -5.50 -6.99 4.11
CA SER A 342 -5.06 -5.58 4.14
C SER A 342 -3.55 -5.43 3.92
N ALA A 343 -2.74 -6.24 4.60
CA ALA A 343 -1.28 -6.22 4.48
C ALA A 343 -0.81 -6.62 3.07
N MET A 344 -1.42 -7.67 2.50
CA MET A 344 -1.10 -8.12 1.14
C MET A 344 -1.56 -7.10 0.10
N THR A 345 -2.69 -6.44 0.33
CA THR A 345 -3.15 -5.32 -0.50
C THR A 345 -2.18 -4.14 -0.45
N ALA A 346 -1.71 -3.75 0.74
CA ALA A 346 -0.75 -2.66 0.89
C ALA A 346 0.57 -2.98 0.16
N ALA A 347 1.11 -4.18 0.35
CA ALA A 347 2.29 -4.63 -0.38
C ALA A 347 2.06 -4.65 -1.90
N PHE A 348 0.89 -5.12 -2.35
CA PHE A 348 0.53 -5.15 -3.76
C PHE A 348 0.47 -3.75 -4.35
N ALA A 349 -0.22 -2.81 -3.69
CA ALA A 349 -0.34 -1.44 -4.17
C ALA A 349 0.99 -0.68 -4.18
N ILE A 350 1.82 -0.80 -3.13
CA ILE A 350 3.16 -0.17 -3.10
C ILE A 350 4.00 -0.66 -4.28
N THR A 351 3.99 -1.97 -4.53
CA THR A 351 4.78 -2.62 -5.58
C THR A 351 4.17 -2.55 -6.97
N SER A 352 2.96 -1.99 -7.12
CA SER A 352 2.35 -1.70 -8.43
C SER A 352 2.84 -0.39 -9.03
N GLN A 353 3.58 0.42 -8.27
CA GLN A 353 4.19 1.63 -8.82
C GLN A 353 5.36 1.30 -9.75
N PRO A 354 5.56 2.08 -10.82
CA PRO A 354 6.78 2.03 -11.60
C PRO A 354 8.02 2.25 -10.71
N ASP A 355 9.08 1.49 -10.99
CA ASP A 355 10.38 1.59 -10.33
C ASP A 355 10.32 1.59 -8.79
N TRP A 356 9.35 0.88 -8.20
CA TRP A 356 9.26 0.79 -6.74
C TRP A 356 10.53 0.16 -6.13
N GLN A 357 11.21 -0.74 -6.87
CA GLN A 357 12.41 -1.42 -6.41
C GLN A 357 13.59 -0.47 -6.20
N SER A 358 13.63 0.71 -6.82
CA SER A 358 14.67 1.71 -6.54
C SER A 358 14.44 2.44 -5.21
N ARG A 359 13.19 2.42 -4.72
CA ARG A 359 12.74 3.16 -3.52
C ARG A 359 12.54 2.29 -2.29
N TYR A 360 12.07 1.06 -2.44
CA TYR A 360 11.64 0.22 -1.31
C TYR A 360 12.20 -1.19 -1.33
N GLU A 361 12.37 -1.76 -0.14
CA GLU A 361 12.59 -3.19 0.10
C GLU A 361 11.51 -3.69 1.07
N LEU A 362 10.63 -4.60 0.62
CA LEU A 362 9.52 -5.11 1.43
C LEU A 362 9.82 -6.53 1.93
N THR A 363 9.66 -6.73 3.24
CA THR A 363 9.72 -8.06 3.86
C THR A 363 8.46 -8.35 4.66
N VAL A 364 7.73 -9.40 4.30
CA VAL A 364 6.56 -9.92 5.01
C VAL A 364 7.00 -10.94 6.05
N TYR A 365 6.70 -10.67 7.32
CA TYR A 365 6.90 -11.58 8.44
C TYR A 365 5.57 -12.26 8.78
N GLN A 366 5.52 -13.58 8.59
CA GLN A 366 4.31 -14.39 8.74
C GLN A 366 4.54 -15.48 9.80
N MET A 367 3.61 -15.56 10.75
CA MET A 367 3.52 -16.69 11.69
C MET A 367 3.03 -17.94 10.93
N GLY A 368 3.57 -19.11 11.24
CA GLY A 368 3.19 -20.35 10.55
C GLY A 368 3.64 -20.39 9.09
N TRP A 369 2.96 -21.20 8.28
CA TRP A 369 3.43 -21.62 6.95
C TRP A 369 2.65 -21.01 5.78
N ARG A 370 1.56 -20.29 6.03
CA ARG A 370 0.68 -19.78 4.98
C ARG A 370 0.24 -18.34 5.22
N LEU A 371 -0.19 -17.69 4.15
CA LEU A 371 -0.84 -16.38 4.19
C LEU A 371 -2.35 -16.56 4.35
N GLY A 372 -3.07 -15.46 4.58
CA GLY A 372 -4.53 -15.48 4.59
C GLY A 372 -5.16 -14.68 5.72
N GLY A 373 -4.56 -14.75 6.91
CA GLY A 373 -5.22 -14.27 8.13
C GLY A 373 -6.62 -14.88 8.26
N LYS A 374 -7.63 -14.04 8.49
CA LYS A 374 -9.05 -14.46 8.54
C LYS A 374 -9.58 -15.09 7.23
N GLY A 375 -8.90 -14.88 6.10
CA GLY A 375 -9.23 -15.49 4.81
C GLY A 375 -8.39 -16.73 4.45
N ALA A 376 -7.65 -17.30 5.41
CA ALA A 376 -6.84 -18.47 5.16
C ALA A 376 -7.69 -19.72 4.89
N SER A 377 -7.28 -20.51 3.90
CA SER A 377 -7.81 -21.86 3.63
C SER A 377 -6.66 -22.86 3.51
N GLY A 378 -6.96 -24.15 3.63
CA GLY A 378 -5.97 -25.23 3.53
C GLY A 378 -6.45 -26.39 2.67
N ARG A 379 -5.50 -27.14 2.10
CA ARG A 379 -5.71 -28.43 1.45
C ARG A 379 -5.29 -29.56 2.37
N ASN A 380 -6.25 -30.41 2.72
CA ASN A 380 -6.00 -31.57 3.57
C ASN A 380 -5.53 -32.77 2.74
N ALA A 381 -4.22 -32.87 2.53
CA ALA A 381 -3.63 -33.98 1.78
C ALA A 381 -3.87 -35.37 2.41
N LYS A 382 -4.21 -35.44 3.70
CA LYS A 382 -4.53 -36.72 4.38
C LYS A 382 -5.98 -37.17 4.12
N ASP A 383 -6.84 -36.27 3.67
CA ASP A 383 -8.26 -36.53 3.41
C ASP A 383 -8.68 -35.82 2.12
N HIS A 384 -8.39 -36.45 0.98
CA HIS A 384 -8.91 -36.09 -0.33
C HIS A 384 -8.56 -34.68 -0.85
N GLU A 385 -7.52 -34.03 -0.32
CA GLU A 385 -7.20 -32.62 -0.64
C GLU A 385 -8.42 -31.70 -0.43
N ARG A 386 -9.26 -32.05 0.56
CA ARG A 386 -10.43 -31.26 0.95
C ARG A 386 -10.05 -29.82 1.24
N ILE A 387 -10.91 -28.90 0.83
CA ILE A 387 -10.73 -27.48 1.10
C ILE A 387 -11.22 -27.22 2.52
N GLU A 388 -10.33 -26.81 3.41
CA GLU A 388 -10.64 -26.48 4.80
C GLU A 388 -10.54 -24.96 5.00
N GLU A 389 -11.69 -24.28 5.10
CA GLU A 389 -11.76 -22.83 5.23
C GLU A 389 -11.66 -22.35 6.68
N HIS A 390 -11.18 -21.12 6.88
CA HIS A 390 -11.32 -20.43 8.16
C HIS A 390 -12.77 -20.16 8.56
N GLY A 391 -13.63 -19.92 7.57
CA GLY A 391 -15.06 -19.67 7.73
C GLY A 391 -15.71 -19.55 6.36
N LEU A 392 -17.02 -19.30 6.33
CA LEU A 392 -17.71 -19.09 5.07
C LEU A 392 -17.38 -17.70 4.51
N HIS A 393 -16.76 -17.66 3.32
CA HIS A 393 -16.40 -16.42 2.65
C HIS A 393 -17.07 -16.33 1.27
N ILE A 394 -17.87 -15.29 1.08
CA ILE A 394 -18.52 -14.94 -0.19
C ILE A 394 -18.35 -13.43 -0.38
N TRP A 395 -18.02 -13.01 -1.61
CA TRP A 395 -17.79 -11.59 -1.89
C TRP A 395 -19.06 -10.96 -2.42
N PHE A 396 -19.38 -9.75 -1.99
CA PHE A 396 -20.53 -9.02 -2.54
C PHE A 396 -20.14 -8.33 -3.84
N GLY A 397 -21.09 -8.24 -4.79
CA GLY A 397 -20.87 -7.60 -6.08
C GLY A 397 -20.60 -6.10 -6.04
N PHE A 398 -20.69 -5.45 -4.87
CA PHE A 398 -20.31 -4.04 -4.69
C PHE A 398 -18.85 -3.85 -4.23
N TYR A 399 -18.10 -4.94 -4.00
CA TYR A 399 -16.70 -4.90 -3.53
C TYR A 399 -15.74 -4.40 -4.62
N GLU A 400 -15.81 -3.11 -4.93
CA GLU A 400 -15.13 -2.50 -6.06
C GLU A 400 -13.60 -2.60 -5.95
N ASN A 401 -13.03 -2.22 -4.81
CA ASN A 401 -11.57 -2.22 -4.66
C ASN A 401 -11.02 -3.64 -4.56
N ALA A 402 -11.73 -4.56 -3.87
CA ALA A 402 -11.29 -5.94 -3.75
C ALA A 402 -11.27 -6.66 -5.11
N PHE A 403 -12.33 -6.50 -5.91
CA PHE A 403 -12.34 -7.06 -7.26
C PHE A 403 -11.32 -6.39 -8.17
N LYS A 404 -11.08 -5.08 -8.04
CA LYS A 404 -10.02 -4.39 -8.79
C LYS A 404 -8.64 -4.99 -8.52
N VAL A 405 -8.29 -5.23 -7.25
CA VAL A 405 -7.03 -5.90 -6.88
C VAL A 405 -6.94 -7.29 -7.50
N MET A 406 -8.04 -8.07 -7.47
CA MET A 406 -8.01 -9.40 -8.07
C MET A 406 -7.88 -9.37 -9.60
N ARG A 407 -8.57 -8.45 -10.27
CA ARG A 407 -8.45 -8.26 -11.72
C ARG A 407 -7.01 -7.95 -12.12
N ASP A 408 -6.37 -7.06 -11.38
CA ASP A 408 -4.97 -6.69 -11.61
C ASP A 408 -4.03 -7.89 -11.34
N ALA A 409 -4.20 -8.59 -10.22
CA ALA A 409 -3.34 -9.73 -9.86
C ALA A 409 -3.45 -10.88 -10.87
N TYR A 410 -4.67 -11.29 -11.24
CA TYR A 410 -4.86 -12.31 -12.28
C TYR A 410 -4.42 -11.84 -13.67
N GLY A 411 -4.61 -10.55 -13.98
CA GLY A 411 -4.19 -9.96 -15.24
C GLY A 411 -2.66 -9.93 -15.39
N GLU A 412 -1.93 -9.64 -14.32
CA GLU A 412 -0.46 -9.62 -14.31
C GLU A 412 0.14 -11.02 -14.40
N LEU A 413 -0.46 -12.01 -13.74
CA LEU A 413 0.01 -13.40 -13.82
C LEU A 413 -0.12 -14.00 -15.21
N ASP A 414 -1.05 -13.50 -16.02
CA ASP A 414 -1.31 -13.94 -17.41
C ASP A 414 -1.21 -15.46 -17.56
N ARG A 415 -1.93 -16.19 -16.69
CA ARG A 415 -1.83 -17.65 -16.63
C ARG A 415 -2.23 -18.27 -17.98
N PRO A 416 -1.62 -19.41 -18.37
CA PRO A 416 -2.03 -20.13 -19.58
C PRO A 416 -3.53 -20.38 -19.60
N LYS A 417 -4.16 -20.26 -20.78
CA LYS A 417 -5.63 -20.35 -20.92
C LYS A 417 -6.24 -21.68 -20.45
N ASP A 418 -5.45 -22.75 -20.46
CA ASP A 418 -5.82 -24.09 -19.99
C ASP A 418 -5.51 -24.33 -18.51
N ALA A 419 -4.84 -23.38 -17.83
CA ALA A 419 -4.59 -23.45 -16.41
C ALA A 419 -5.90 -23.32 -15.60
N PRO A 420 -6.08 -24.09 -14.52
CA PRO A 420 -7.14 -23.88 -13.57
C PRO A 420 -7.16 -22.44 -13.05
N LEU A 421 -8.33 -21.80 -13.10
CA LEU A 421 -8.50 -20.42 -12.65
C LEU A 421 -7.51 -19.48 -13.37
N ALA A 422 -7.47 -19.54 -14.70
CA ALA A 422 -6.56 -18.72 -15.49
C ALA A 422 -6.90 -17.23 -15.34
N THR A 423 -8.18 -16.89 -15.34
CA THR A 423 -8.67 -15.52 -15.16
C THR A 423 -9.44 -15.35 -13.86
N TRP A 424 -9.59 -14.10 -13.41
CA TRP A 424 -10.43 -13.81 -12.23
C TRP A 424 -11.90 -14.24 -12.44
N LEU A 425 -12.41 -14.22 -13.68
CA LEU A 425 -13.76 -14.70 -14.02
C LEU A 425 -13.87 -16.22 -13.97
N ASP A 426 -12.76 -16.96 -14.06
CA ASP A 426 -12.75 -18.39 -13.78
C ASP A 426 -12.73 -18.65 -12.27
N ALA A 427 -12.11 -17.74 -11.52
CA ALA A 427 -11.94 -17.82 -10.07
C ALA A 427 -13.16 -17.36 -9.26
N PHE A 428 -13.95 -16.42 -9.78
CA PHE A 428 -15.18 -15.91 -9.19
C PHE A 428 -16.34 -16.04 -10.18
N LYS A 429 -17.46 -16.60 -9.73
CA LYS A 429 -18.71 -16.65 -10.51
C LYS A 429 -19.79 -15.85 -9.80
N PRO A 430 -20.61 -15.09 -10.55
CA PRO A 430 -21.70 -14.33 -9.94
C PRO A 430 -22.73 -15.29 -9.33
N HIS A 431 -23.43 -14.79 -8.33
CA HIS A 431 -24.42 -15.50 -7.55
C HIS A 431 -25.58 -14.56 -7.23
N SER A 432 -26.80 -14.97 -7.51
CA SER A 432 -28.04 -14.18 -7.38
C SER A 432 -29.01 -14.74 -6.35
N PHE A 433 -28.91 -16.02 -6.00
CA PHE A 433 -29.86 -16.72 -5.15
C PHE A 433 -29.50 -16.68 -3.66
N VAL A 434 -30.13 -15.80 -2.90
CA VAL A 434 -29.93 -15.64 -1.45
C VAL A 434 -31.15 -16.11 -0.70
N VAL A 435 -30.95 -16.69 0.48
CA VAL A 435 -32.04 -17.20 1.31
C VAL A 435 -31.94 -16.62 2.72
N VAL A 436 -33.06 -16.23 3.28
CA VAL A 436 -33.18 -15.90 4.70
C VAL A 436 -34.27 -16.75 5.33
N GLU A 437 -34.09 -17.12 6.60
CA GLU A 437 -35.07 -17.93 7.32
C GLU A 437 -35.90 -17.08 8.28
N GLU A 438 -37.22 -17.33 8.30
CA GLU A 438 -38.17 -16.66 9.19
C GLU A 438 -38.67 -17.65 10.24
N HIS A 439 -38.65 -17.26 11.51
CA HIS A 439 -39.18 -18.10 12.59
C HIS A 439 -40.55 -17.59 13.05
N ILE A 440 -41.62 -18.17 12.52
CA ILE A 440 -43.00 -17.71 12.72
C ILE A 440 -43.82 -18.85 13.33
N LYS A 441 -44.55 -18.59 14.43
CA LYS A 441 -45.43 -19.58 15.09
C LYS A 441 -44.74 -20.92 15.42
N ASN A 442 -43.45 -20.88 15.80
CA ASN A 442 -42.57 -22.04 16.05
C ASN A 442 -42.26 -22.90 14.82
N GLU A 443 -42.43 -22.35 13.61
CA GLU A 443 -42.05 -22.98 12.36
C GLU A 443 -41.03 -22.11 11.63
N TRP A 444 -40.04 -22.77 11.03
CA TRP A 444 -39.11 -22.13 10.12
C TRP A 444 -39.74 -22.03 8.73
N LYS A 445 -39.70 -20.84 8.15
CA LYS A 445 -40.19 -20.56 6.81
C LYS A 445 -39.08 -19.99 5.95
N THR A 446 -38.74 -20.72 4.90
CA THR A 446 -37.73 -20.33 3.94
C THR A 446 -38.20 -19.16 3.07
N TRP A 447 -37.40 -18.09 3.04
CA TRP A 447 -37.59 -16.95 2.14
C TRP A 447 -36.48 -16.93 1.08
N PRO A 448 -36.72 -17.55 -0.09
CA PRO A 448 -35.82 -17.46 -1.22
C PRO A 448 -35.94 -16.10 -1.91
N ILE A 449 -34.81 -15.49 -2.25
CA ILE A 449 -34.72 -14.20 -2.94
C ILE A 449 -33.78 -14.36 -4.13
N GLU A 450 -34.30 -14.15 -5.34
CA GLU A 450 -33.51 -14.12 -6.56
C GLU A 450 -33.23 -12.67 -6.95
N PHE A 451 -31.99 -12.22 -6.72
CA PHE A 451 -31.57 -10.88 -7.09
C PHE A 451 -31.29 -10.79 -8.60
N PRO A 452 -31.72 -9.72 -9.29
CA PRO A 452 -31.49 -9.59 -10.72
C PRO A 452 -30.00 -9.47 -11.05
N MET A 453 -29.56 -10.10 -12.13
CA MET A 453 -28.20 -9.89 -12.64
C MET A 453 -28.09 -8.46 -13.20
N LYS A 454 -27.19 -7.63 -12.65
CA LYS A 454 -26.94 -6.27 -13.12
C LYS A 454 -25.86 -6.24 -14.19
N ALA A 455 -25.99 -5.33 -15.16
CA ALA A 455 -24.97 -5.13 -16.18
C ALA A 455 -23.69 -4.56 -15.55
N GLY A 456 -22.52 -5.10 -15.92
CA GLY A 456 -21.24 -4.67 -15.37
C GLY A 456 -20.46 -5.79 -14.72
N LEU A 457 -19.26 -5.46 -14.24
CA LEU A 457 -18.36 -6.38 -13.56
C LEU A 457 -17.68 -5.60 -12.45
N PRO A 458 -17.72 -6.08 -11.20
CA PRO A 458 -17.11 -5.35 -10.09
C PRO A 458 -15.62 -5.11 -10.32
N GLY A 459 -15.11 -3.98 -9.87
CA GLY A 459 -13.73 -3.53 -10.08
C GLY A 459 -13.44 -3.06 -11.51
N ASP A 460 -14.45 -2.75 -12.34
CA ASP A 460 -14.24 -2.26 -13.70
C ASP A 460 -14.03 -0.75 -13.80
N GLY A 461 -14.15 -0.01 -12.70
CA GLY A 461 -13.94 1.43 -12.73
C GLY A 461 -15.21 2.28 -12.84
N ARG A 462 -16.42 1.74 -12.79
CA ARG A 462 -17.68 2.53 -12.78
C ARG A 462 -17.88 3.41 -11.55
N GLU A 463 -18.60 4.52 -11.73
CA GLU A 463 -18.96 5.42 -10.63
C GLU A 463 -19.96 4.74 -9.69
N MET A 464 -19.73 4.88 -8.38
CA MET A 464 -20.69 4.40 -7.39
C MET A 464 -21.88 5.35 -7.28
N LEU A 465 -23.05 4.80 -6.92
CA LEU A 465 -24.26 5.58 -6.73
C LEU A 465 -24.12 6.53 -5.54
N SER A 466 -24.46 7.80 -5.73
CA SER A 466 -24.59 8.77 -4.64
C SER A 466 -25.77 8.45 -3.72
N ILE A 467 -25.83 9.04 -2.51
CA ILE A 467 -26.96 8.86 -1.57
C ILE A 467 -28.27 9.25 -2.27
N GLY A 468 -28.25 10.34 -3.03
CA GLY A 468 -29.40 10.79 -3.80
C GLY A 468 -29.87 9.73 -4.81
N GLN A 469 -28.96 9.16 -5.60
CA GLN A 469 -29.31 8.12 -6.57
C GLN A 469 -29.82 6.84 -5.91
N ILE A 470 -29.24 6.45 -4.77
CA ILE A 470 -29.73 5.33 -3.96
C ILE A 470 -31.15 5.63 -3.46
N ALA A 471 -31.40 6.82 -2.93
CA ALA A 471 -32.72 7.22 -2.47
C ALA A 471 -33.74 7.23 -3.62
N GLN A 472 -33.40 7.80 -4.79
CA GLN A 472 -34.26 7.74 -6.00
C GLN A 472 -34.63 6.30 -6.36
N THR A 473 -33.66 5.40 -6.33
CA THR A 473 -33.88 3.98 -6.63
C THR A 473 -34.79 3.33 -5.57
N LEU A 474 -34.58 3.66 -4.30
CA LEU A 474 -35.41 3.17 -3.18
C LEU A 474 -36.85 3.67 -3.29
N TYR A 475 -37.09 4.92 -3.72
CA TYR A 475 -38.42 5.46 -4.00
C TYR A 475 -39.12 4.71 -5.14
N ALA A 476 -38.40 4.42 -6.24
CA ALA A 476 -38.95 3.66 -7.36
C ALA A 476 -39.32 2.22 -6.95
N TRP A 477 -38.48 1.58 -6.12
CA TRP A 477 -38.76 0.25 -5.57
C TRP A 477 -39.93 0.26 -4.59
N LEU A 478 -40.00 1.27 -3.71
CA LEU A 478 -41.13 1.46 -2.81
C LEU A 478 -42.45 1.55 -3.59
N LYS A 479 -42.46 2.33 -4.67
CA LYS A 479 -43.63 2.42 -5.55
C LYS A 479 -44.03 1.06 -6.11
N GLN A 480 -43.09 0.32 -6.69
CA GLN A 480 -43.38 -1.00 -7.24
C GLN A 480 -43.88 -1.96 -6.16
N ALA A 481 -43.25 -1.98 -4.99
CA ALA A 481 -43.66 -2.84 -3.88
C ALA A 481 -45.08 -2.52 -3.39
N VAL A 482 -45.44 -1.24 -3.31
CA VAL A 482 -46.81 -0.81 -2.96
C VAL A 482 -47.83 -1.20 -4.05
N GLU A 483 -47.48 -1.07 -5.34
CA GLU A 483 -48.32 -1.53 -6.46
C GLU A 483 -48.58 -3.05 -6.38
N ASP A 484 -47.52 -3.84 -6.18
CA ASP A 484 -47.60 -5.30 -6.05
C ASP A 484 -48.41 -5.72 -4.81
N PHE A 485 -48.23 -5.00 -3.70
CA PHE A 485 -48.96 -5.23 -2.45
C PHE A 485 -50.46 -4.98 -2.64
N ILE A 486 -50.82 -3.85 -3.25
CA ILE A 486 -52.20 -3.52 -3.63
C ILE A 486 -52.80 -4.62 -4.51
N GLU A 487 -52.11 -5.03 -5.58
CA GLU A 487 -52.60 -6.06 -6.50
C GLU A 487 -52.93 -7.36 -5.75
N LYS A 488 -52.00 -7.85 -4.90
CA LYS A 488 -52.19 -9.09 -4.15
C LYS A 488 -53.33 -9.01 -3.14
N ILE A 489 -53.51 -7.86 -2.48
CA ILE A 489 -54.63 -7.67 -1.55
C ILE A 489 -55.96 -7.62 -2.30
N THR A 490 -56.05 -6.93 -3.44
CA THR A 490 -57.29 -6.92 -4.25
C THR A 490 -57.66 -8.30 -4.79
N GLY A 491 -56.70 -9.21 -4.92
CA GLY A 491 -56.94 -10.60 -5.29
C GLY A 491 -57.51 -11.49 -4.17
N LEU A 492 -57.57 -11.00 -2.92
CA LEU A 492 -58.13 -11.74 -1.79
C LEU A 492 -59.67 -11.63 -1.76
N ASP A 493 -60.37 -12.73 -1.41
CA ASP A 493 -61.83 -12.71 -1.15
C ASP A 493 -62.12 -12.18 0.27
N ILE A 494 -61.92 -10.88 0.48
CA ILE A 494 -62.06 -10.20 1.78
C ILE A 494 -63.54 -10.02 2.18
N ASN A 495 -64.49 -10.40 1.33
CA ASN A 495 -65.92 -10.15 1.53
C ASN A 495 -66.63 -11.18 2.44
N ASN A 496 -65.98 -12.25 2.88
CA ASN A 496 -66.66 -13.41 3.48
C ASN A 496 -66.42 -13.70 4.97
N ASP A 497 -65.71 -12.87 5.74
CA ASP A 497 -65.70 -13.05 7.21
C ASP A 497 -65.65 -11.73 8.01
N PRO A 498 -66.80 -11.09 8.29
CA PRO A 498 -66.85 -9.95 9.17
C PRO A 498 -66.99 -10.44 10.61
N LYS A 499 -65.88 -10.55 11.34
CA LYS A 499 -65.92 -10.47 12.81
C LYS A 499 -64.93 -9.46 13.33
N PRO A 500 -65.33 -8.18 13.47
CA PRO A 500 -64.55 -7.23 14.23
C PRO A 500 -64.65 -7.58 15.72
N ARG A 501 -63.50 -7.86 16.35
CA ARG A 501 -63.36 -7.80 17.81
C ARG A 501 -62.39 -6.68 18.16
N ARG A 502 -62.92 -5.47 18.46
CA ARG A 502 -62.60 -4.66 19.67
C ARG A 502 -63.31 -3.28 19.68
N HIS A 503 -63.36 -2.70 20.88
CA HIS A 503 -64.09 -1.47 21.25
C HIS A 503 -63.21 -0.21 21.09
N GLY A 504 -63.77 0.87 20.53
CA GLY A 504 -63.11 2.18 20.34
C GLY A 504 -62.69 2.42 18.88
N PHE A 505 -62.71 3.69 18.41
CA PHE A 505 -62.44 4.24 17.05
C PHE A 505 -62.98 3.50 15.80
N GLY A 506 -62.98 2.17 15.72
CA GLY A 506 -63.51 1.35 14.63
C GLY A 506 -65.03 1.47 14.36
N VAL A 507 -65.80 2.06 15.28
CA VAL A 507 -67.22 2.40 15.03
C VAL A 507 -67.36 3.60 14.07
N ILE A 508 -66.35 4.46 13.99
CA ILE A 508 -66.31 5.60 13.07
C ILE A 508 -65.91 5.11 11.69
N LEU A 509 -64.91 4.23 11.59
CA LEU A 509 -64.50 3.60 10.34
C LEU A 509 -65.64 2.76 9.74
N GLN A 510 -66.31 1.91 10.52
CA GLN A 510 -67.48 1.14 10.05
C GLN A 510 -68.59 2.04 9.49
N LYS A 511 -68.87 3.20 10.12
CA LYS A 511 -69.85 4.19 9.64
C LYS A 511 -69.41 4.96 8.39
N VAL A 512 -68.11 4.98 8.09
CA VAL A 512 -67.54 5.55 6.86
C VAL A 512 -67.54 4.49 5.76
N LEU A 513 -67.14 3.26 6.06
CA LEU A 513 -67.21 2.11 5.15
C LEU A 513 -68.66 1.85 4.70
N ASP A 514 -69.66 1.97 5.59
CA ASP A 514 -71.10 1.84 5.28
C ASP A 514 -71.66 2.98 4.40
N LYS A 515 -70.88 4.04 4.12
CA LYS A 515 -71.29 5.21 3.31
C LYS A 515 -70.72 5.25 1.89
N PHE A 516 -69.81 4.34 1.56
CA PHE A 516 -69.21 4.25 0.23
C PHE A 516 -69.51 2.86 -0.37
N ASP A 517 -69.88 2.81 -1.64
CA ASP A 517 -70.16 1.52 -2.31
C ASP A 517 -68.91 0.63 -2.47
N ASN A 518 -67.70 1.21 -2.37
CA ASN A 518 -66.42 0.47 -2.39
C ASN A 518 -65.27 1.23 -1.66
N PRO A 519 -65.24 1.24 -0.31
CA PRO A 519 -64.33 2.07 0.47
C PRO A 519 -62.86 1.64 0.42
N LEU A 520 -62.58 0.34 0.30
CA LEU A 520 -61.24 -0.20 0.18
C LEU A 520 -60.56 0.29 -1.11
N GLU A 521 -61.29 0.25 -2.23
CA GLU A 521 -60.81 0.72 -3.54
C GLU A 521 -60.45 2.22 -3.52
N ASN A 522 -61.25 3.05 -2.83
CA ASN A 522 -60.96 4.48 -2.70
C ASN A 522 -59.73 4.76 -1.81
N LEU A 523 -59.61 4.06 -0.68
CA LEU A 523 -58.47 4.19 0.23
C LEU A 523 -57.15 3.79 -0.45
N MET A 524 -57.17 2.70 -1.22
CA MET A 524 -56.00 2.22 -1.96
C MET A 524 -55.58 3.18 -3.09
N ASN A 525 -56.57 3.77 -3.78
CA ASN A 525 -56.32 4.75 -4.82
C ASN A 525 -55.66 6.04 -4.30
N ASP A 526 -55.95 6.45 -3.06
CA ASP A 526 -55.41 7.69 -2.50
C ASP A 526 -53.96 7.53 -2.01
N GLY A 527 -53.63 6.42 -1.34
CA GLY A 527 -52.25 6.08 -0.99
C GLY A 527 -51.34 5.91 -2.22
N LEU A 528 -51.83 5.21 -3.25
CA LEU A 528 -51.09 5.02 -4.49
C LEU A 528 -50.82 6.34 -5.22
N LYS A 529 -51.79 7.26 -5.29
CA LYS A 529 -51.59 8.60 -5.86
C LYS A 529 -50.50 9.38 -5.12
N LEU A 530 -50.45 9.29 -3.80
CA LEU A 530 -49.44 9.97 -2.98
C LEU A 530 -48.04 9.42 -3.27
N VAL A 531 -47.89 8.08 -3.33
CA VAL A 531 -46.63 7.43 -3.73
C VAL A 531 -46.20 7.84 -5.14
N HIS A 532 -47.11 7.86 -6.12
CA HIS A 532 -46.80 8.32 -7.48
C HIS A 532 -46.35 9.79 -7.52
N ALA A 533 -47.03 10.66 -6.77
CA ALA A 533 -46.68 12.07 -6.70
C ALA A 533 -45.29 12.28 -6.09
N LEU A 534 -44.98 11.53 -5.02
CA LEU A 534 -43.69 11.53 -4.35
C LEU A 534 -42.56 11.07 -5.28
N VAL A 535 -42.72 9.92 -5.96
CA VAL A 535 -41.71 9.42 -6.92
C VAL A 535 -41.49 10.42 -8.06
N SER A 536 -42.58 10.93 -8.64
CA SER A 536 -42.48 11.92 -9.72
C SER A 536 -41.80 13.22 -9.29
N TRP A 537 -41.91 13.57 -8.00
CA TRP A 537 -41.24 14.72 -7.41
C TRP A 537 -39.74 14.45 -7.21
N VAL A 538 -39.36 13.27 -6.71
CA VAL A 538 -37.97 12.86 -6.45
C VAL A 538 -37.15 12.66 -7.74
N ASP A 539 -37.81 12.30 -8.85
CA ASP A 539 -37.17 12.14 -10.17
C ASP A 539 -36.65 13.47 -10.75
N ILE A 540 -37.04 14.61 -10.17
CA ILE A 540 -36.55 15.92 -10.58
C ILE A 540 -35.13 16.12 -10.03
N PRO A 541 -34.10 16.32 -10.89
CA PRO A 541 -32.71 16.44 -10.45
C PRO A 541 -32.52 17.54 -9.39
N GLY A 542 -31.78 17.21 -8.33
CA GLY A 542 -31.40 18.14 -7.26
C GLY A 542 -32.44 18.32 -6.15
N ARG A 543 -33.70 17.88 -6.32
CA ARG A 543 -34.75 18.07 -5.31
C ARG A 543 -34.54 17.29 -4.01
N LEU A 544 -33.92 16.13 -4.10
CA LEU A 544 -33.59 15.29 -2.94
C LEU A 544 -32.76 16.00 -1.87
N PHE A 545 -32.00 17.02 -2.26
CA PHE A 545 -31.10 17.78 -1.39
C PHE A 545 -31.63 19.19 -1.08
N ASP A 546 -32.85 19.52 -1.53
CA ASP A 546 -33.42 20.85 -1.30
C ASP A 546 -34.11 20.93 0.07
N SER A 547 -33.38 21.50 1.04
CA SER A 547 -33.88 21.76 2.40
C SER A 547 -35.24 22.48 2.46
N ALA A 548 -35.62 23.27 1.46
CA ALA A 548 -36.91 23.96 1.43
C ALA A 548 -38.10 23.00 1.26
N ASP A 549 -37.87 21.85 0.61
CA ASP A 549 -38.91 20.86 0.31
C ASP A 549 -38.89 19.66 1.28
N HIS A 550 -37.87 19.54 2.15
CA HIS A 550 -37.70 18.43 3.11
C HIS A 550 -38.97 18.18 3.96
N GLY A 551 -39.59 19.24 4.49
CA GLY A 551 -40.77 19.12 5.33
C GLY A 551 -41.97 18.49 4.60
N MET A 552 -42.18 18.85 3.33
CA MET A 552 -43.26 18.30 2.51
C MET A 552 -43.04 16.81 2.19
N VAL A 553 -41.80 16.43 1.88
CA VAL A 553 -41.42 15.03 1.61
C VAL A 553 -41.63 14.19 2.85
N LEU A 554 -41.17 14.68 4.00
CA LEU A 554 -41.31 14.02 5.28
C LEU A 554 -42.79 13.83 5.65
N GLU A 555 -43.61 14.87 5.54
CA GLU A 555 -45.07 14.78 5.75
C GLU A 555 -45.71 13.75 4.80
N SER A 556 -45.29 13.70 3.54
CA SER A 556 -45.81 12.74 2.56
C SER A 556 -45.42 11.31 2.91
N LEU A 557 -44.16 11.05 3.28
CA LEU A 557 -43.69 9.75 3.74
C LEU A 557 -44.42 9.29 5.01
N ALA A 558 -44.63 10.21 5.96
CA ALA A 558 -45.39 9.94 7.18
C ALA A 558 -46.84 9.53 6.84
N HIS A 559 -47.50 10.26 5.94
CA HIS A 559 -48.85 9.93 5.50
C HIS A 559 -48.95 8.60 4.75
N ILE A 560 -47.98 8.25 3.91
CA ILE A 560 -47.93 6.94 3.24
C ILE A 560 -47.78 5.83 4.28
N LYS A 561 -46.93 6.05 5.30
CA LYS A 561 -46.73 5.09 6.38
C LYS A 561 -47.98 4.91 7.23
N ASP A 562 -48.60 6.00 7.71
CA ASP A 562 -49.86 5.96 8.45
C ASP A 562 -50.94 5.21 7.65
N TRP A 563 -51.03 5.46 6.35
CA TRP A 563 -51.95 4.76 5.46
C TRP A 563 -51.72 3.25 5.40
N ILE A 564 -50.45 2.81 5.31
CA ILE A 564 -50.11 1.39 5.31
C ILE A 564 -50.37 0.75 6.67
N ASP A 565 -50.01 1.42 7.76
CA ASP A 565 -50.21 0.90 9.11
C ASP A 565 -51.71 0.76 9.44
N ASP A 566 -52.54 1.75 9.08
CA ASP A 566 -54.01 1.67 9.18
C ASP A 566 -54.55 0.48 8.36
N LEU A 567 -54.05 0.28 7.13
CA LEU A 567 -54.44 -0.84 6.28
C LEU A 567 -54.09 -2.20 6.90
N ILE A 568 -52.94 -2.31 7.59
CA ILE A 568 -52.55 -3.52 8.30
C ILE A 568 -53.42 -3.74 9.55
N GLU A 569 -53.54 -2.74 10.42
CA GLU A 569 -54.26 -2.87 11.70
C GLU A 569 -55.76 -3.15 11.51
N ASP A 570 -56.40 -2.46 10.56
CA ASP A 570 -57.87 -2.52 10.40
C ASP A 570 -58.34 -3.66 9.49
N ILE A 571 -57.49 -4.15 8.57
CA ILE A 571 -57.93 -5.03 7.47
C ILE A 571 -57.10 -6.31 7.35
N LEU A 572 -55.77 -6.26 7.55
CA LEU A 572 -54.87 -7.35 7.13
C LEU A 572 -54.11 -8.04 8.26
N GLY A 573 -54.31 -7.68 9.53
CA GLY A 573 -53.58 -8.27 10.67
C GLY A 573 -53.56 -9.81 10.68
N ASP A 574 -54.73 -10.45 10.53
CA ASP A 574 -54.83 -11.92 10.44
C ASP A 574 -54.30 -12.48 9.10
N VAL A 575 -54.26 -11.66 8.04
CA VAL A 575 -53.79 -12.06 6.70
C VAL A 575 -52.27 -12.14 6.66
N LEU A 576 -51.55 -11.16 7.22
CA LEU A 576 -50.07 -11.20 7.30
C LEU A 576 -49.58 -12.47 8.00
N ASP A 577 -50.33 -12.89 9.01
CA ASP A 577 -50.03 -14.03 9.86
C ASP A 577 -50.18 -15.40 9.17
N ASN A 578 -50.89 -15.43 8.04
CA ASN A 578 -51.25 -16.63 7.30
C ASN A 578 -50.85 -16.59 5.82
N ASN A 579 -50.34 -15.46 5.32
CA ASN A 579 -49.90 -15.27 3.94
C ASN A 579 -48.48 -14.70 3.91
N ASP A 580 -47.50 -15.57 3.65
CA ASP A 580 -46.08 -15.22 3.67
C ASP A 580 -45.72 -14.19 2.59
N GLU A 581 -46.36 -14.24 1.42
CA GLU A 581 -46.06 -13.34 0.31
C GLU A 581 -46.48 -11.89 0.62
N ILE A 582 -47.66 -11.70 1.18
CA ILE A 582 -48.16 -10.37 1.58
C ILE A 582 -47.36 -9.84 2.77
N ARG A 583 -47.06 -10.69 3.75
CA ARG A 583 -46.23 -10.32 4.90
C ARG A 583 -44.83 -9.88 4.49
N ARG A 584 -44.17 -10.61 3.60
CA ARG A 584 -42.83 -10.27 3.08
C ARG A 584 -42.84 -8.95 2.32
N LEU A 585 -43.87 -8.68 1.49
CA LEU A 585 -44.03 -7.38 0.84
C LEU A 585 -44.20 -6.25 1.86
N TYR A 586 -45.05 -6.44 2.87
CA TYR A 586 -45.24 -5.45 3.94
C TYR A 586 -43.91 -5.14 4.65
N ILE A 587 -43.15 -6.17 5.03
CA ILE A 587 -41.82 -6.01 5.66
C ILE A 587 -40.91 -5.13 4.79
N LEU A 588 -40.83 -5.39 3.47
CA LEU A 588 -39.99 -4.61 2.55
C LEU A 588 -40.47 -3.17 2.41
N ILE A 589 -41.79 -2.96 2.33
CA ILE A 589 -42.41 -1.62 2.22
C ILE A 589 -42.15 -0.80 3.49
N ASP A 590 -42.44 -1.37 4.66
CA ASP A 590 -42.28 -0.69 5.95
C ASP A 590 -40.81 -0.40 6.25
N LEU A 591 -39.90 -1.34 5.91
CA LEU A 591 -38.46 -1.12 6.02
C LEU A 591 -37.97 0.02 5.12
N ALA A 592 -38.43 0.07 3.86
CA ALA A 592 -38.07 1.12 2.92
C ALA A 592 -38.63 2.49 3.34
N LEU A 593 -39.91 2.55 3.74
CA LEU A 593 -40.56 3.78 4.21
C LEU A 593 -39.90 4.32 5.47
N THR A 594 -39.69 3.46 6.46
CA THR A 594 -39.07 3.85 7.73
C THR A 594 -37.64 4.30 7.50
N SER A 595 -36.89 3.62 6.64
CA SER A 595 -35.51 4.02 6.31
C SER A 595 -35.47 5.38 5.60
N LEU A 596 -36.31 5.60 4.58
CA LEU A 596 -36.40 6.89 3.87
C LEU A 596 -36.79 7.99 4.84
N LYS A 597 -37.87 7.80 5.60
CA LYS A 597 -38.35 8.76 6.60
C LYS A 597 -37.25 9.11 7.61
N GLY A 598 -36.57 8.10 8.16
CA GLY A 598 -35.48 8.30 9.11
C GLY A 598 -34.28 9.03 8.51
N MET A 599 -33.95 8.77 7.24
CA MET A 599 -32.88 9.50 6.54
C MET A 599 -33.18 11.00 6.41
N TYR A 600 -34.46 11.39 6.24
CA TYR A 600 -34.86 12.80 6.27
C TYR A 600 -34.97 13.37 7.69
N GLU A 601 -35.54 12.64 8.65
CA GLU A 601 -35.70 13.13 10.03
C GLU A 601 -34.38 13.35 10.76
N ASP A 602 -33.35 12.54 10.46
CA ASP A 602 -32.02 12.64 11.05
C ASP A 602 -31.00 13.37 10.15
N ASP A 603 -31.47 14.05 9.10
CA ASP A 603 -30.67 14.84 8.15
C ASP A 603 -29.45 14.07 7.61
N ILE A 604 -29.60 12.76 7.33
CA ILE A 604 -28.49 11.89 6.89
C ILE A 604 -27.89 12.35 5.56
N PHE A 605 -28.69 12.99 4.70
CA PHE A 605 -28.22 13.56 3.44
C PHE A 605 -27.26 14.74 3.63
N GLU A 606 -27.32 15.42 4.79
CA GLU A 606 -26.43 16.54 5.15
C GLU A 606 -25.31 16.10 6.10
N HIS A 607 -25.60 15.24 7.07
CA HIS A 607 -24.64 14.87 8.12
C HIS A 607 -23.94 13.53 7.90
N GLY A 608 -24.33 12.80 6.85
CA GLY A 608 -23.82 11.47 6.52
C GLY A 608 -24.29 10.39 7.49
N PHE A 609 -24.08 9.13 7.11
CA PHE A 609 -24.54 7.97 7.90
C PHE A 609 -23.97 7.92 9.32
N ASN A 610 -22.78 8.47 9.56
CA ASN A 610 -22.12 8.38 10.86
C ASN A 610 -22.87 9.18 11.96
N SER A 611 -23.75 10.11 11.60
CA SER A 611 -24.55 10.89 12.55
C SER A 611 -25.44 10.03 13.45
N ILE A 612 -25.88 8.86 12.95
CA ILE A 612 -26.78 7.94 13.65
C ILE A 612 -26.06 6.73 14.28
N ASN A 613 -24.73 6.66 14.26
CA ASN A 613 -23.96 5.55 14.84
C ASN A 613 -24.09 5.44 16.38
N HIS A 614 -24.70 6.43 17.03
CA HIS A 614 -25.01 6.39 18.45
C HIS A 614 -26.22 5.52 18.80
N LEU A 615 -26.93 4.99 17.79
CA LEU A 615 -28.06 4.08 17.92
C LEU A 615 -27.71 2.70 17.33
N ASP A 616 -28.32 1.66 17.90
CA ASP A 616 -28.41 0.35 17.25
C ASP A 616 -29.39 0.42 16.06
N PHE A 617 -29.16 -0.36 15.01
CA PHE A 617 -30.01 -0.33 13.81
C PHE A 617 -31.48 -0.66 14.11
N ARG A 618 -31.77 -1.62 14.98
CA ARG A 618 -33.16 -1.94 15.37
C ARG A 618 -33.79 -0.79 16.17
N ASP A 619 -33.03 -0.16 17.05
CA ASP A 619 -33.50 1.01 17.82
C ASP A 619 -33.77 2.21 16.92
N TRP A 620 -32.94 2.41 15.89
CA TRP A 620 -33.17 3.43 14.88
C TRP A 620 -34.45 3.15 14.06
N LEU A 621 -34.67 1.91 13.62
CA LEU A 621 -35.92 1.54 12.95
C LEU A 621 -37.16 1.80 13.84
N ARG A 622 -37.10 1.42 15.12
CA ARG A 622 -38.20 1.70 16.09
C ARG A 622 -38.46 3.19 16.24
N LYS A 623 -37.40 3.99 16.39
CA LYS A 623 -37.49 5.46 16.53
C LYS A 623 -38.28 6.09 15.38
N HIS A 624 -38.10 5.59 14.16
CA HIS A 624 -38.75 6.13 12.96
C HIS A 624 -40.09 5.47 12.62
N GLY A 625 -40.53 4.50 13.43
CA GLY A 625 -41.88 3.93 13.43
C GLY A 625 -42.01 2.57 12.77
N ALA A 626 -40.92 1.85 12.48
CA ALA A 626 -41.03 0.49 11.93
C ALA A 626 -41.87 -0.41 12.84
N ASN A 627 -42.63 -1.32 12.23
CA ASN A 627 -43.44 -2.29 12.95
C ASN A 627 -42.55 -3.25 13.76
N GLU A 628 -42.79 -3.33 15.07
CA GLU A 628 -41.96 -4.15 15.97
C GLU A 628 -42.05 -5.65 15.65
N GLU A 629 -43.26 -6.15 15.38
CA GLU A 629 -43.51 -7.58 15.21
C GLU A 629 -43.01 -8.09 13.85
N PHE A 630 -43.30 -7.35 12.79
CA PHE A 630 -43.02 -7.80 11.43
C PHE A 630 -41.68 -7.29 10.89
N THR A 631 -41.31 -6.03 11.14
CA THR A 631 -40.20 -5.36 10.43
C THR A 631 -38.91 -5.36 11.23
N VAL A 632 -38.93 -4.89 12.49
CA VAL A 632 -37.73 -4.75 13.33
C VAL A 632 -37.07 -6.11 13.61
N GLN A 633 -37.90 -7.15 13.78
CA GLN A 633 -37.45 -8.53 14.02
C GLN A 633 -37.47 -9.39 12.74
N SER A 634 -37.62 -8.77 11.57
CA SER A 634 -37.71 -9.48 10.30
C SER A 634 -36.41 -10.22 9.96
N ALA A 635 -36.53 -11.27 9.13
CA ALA A 635 -35.37 -12.02 8.66
C ALA A 635 -34.35 -11.15 7.89
N PRO A 636 -34.72 -10.21 7.00
CA PRO A 636 -33.77 -9.29 6.39
C PRO A 636 -32.99 -8.42 7.39
N VAL A 637 -33.65 -7.95 8.47
CA VAL A 637 -32.98 -7.17 9.52
C VAL A 637 -32.06 -8.06 10.36
N ARG A 638 -32.46 -9.29 10.69
CA ARG A 638 -31.55 -10.22 11.38
C ARG A 638 -30.35 -10.59 10.50
N ALA A 639 -30.57 -10.81 9.20
CA ALA A 639 -29.52 -11.21 8.25
C ALA A 639 -28.32 -10.25 8.25
N VAL A 640 -28.54 -8.94 8.37
CA VAL A 640 -27.43 -7.98 8.43
C VAL A 640 -26.62 -8.04 9.72
N TYR A 641 -27.18 -8.53 10.83
CA TYR A 641 -26.43 -8.77 12.07
C TYR A 641 -25.59 -10.06 11.95
N ASP A 642 -26.19 -11.13 11.43
CA ASP A 642 -25.55 -12.44 11.22
C ASP A 642 -24.33 -12.30 10.30
N LEU A 643 -24.49 -11.62 9.16
CA LEU A 643 -23.46 -11.42 8.14
C LEU A 643 -22.17 -10.77 8.69
N VAL A 644 -22.28 -9.99 9.77
CA VAL A 644 -21.16 -9.30 10.39
C VAL A 644 -20.92 -9.74 11.84
N PHE A 645 -21.50 -10.86 12.26
CA PHE A 645 -21.39 -11.39 13.62
C PHE A 645 -21.62 -10.31 14.70
N ALA A 646 -22.65 -9.48 14.55
CA ALA A 646 -22.93 -8.31 15.41
C ALA A 646 -23.50 -8.69 16.80
N TYR A 647 -22.91 -9.70 17.44
CA TYR A 647 -23.29 -10.24 18.74
C TYR A 647 -22.14 -10.05 19.73
N VAL A 648 -22.29 -9.16 20.70
CA VAL A 648 -21.22 -8.82 21.64
C VAL A 648 -20.86 -10.05 22.47
N ASP A 649 -19.56 -10.37 22.55
CA ASP A 649 -19.02 -11.59 23.18
C ASP A 649 -19.58 -12.92 22.61
N GLY A 650 -20.24 -12.84 21.45
CA GLY A 650 -20.93 -13.95 20.80
C GLY A 650 -22.30 -14.29 21.43
N ASP A 651 -22.84 -13.44 22.31
CA ASP A 651 -24.18 -13.62 22.88
C ASP A 651 -25.25 -13.10 21.92
N ILE A 652 -26.06 -14.01 21.42
CA ILE A 652 -27.14 -13.75 20.46
C ILE A 652 -28.25 -12.85 21.03
N ASN A 653 -28.36 -12.77 22.35
CA ASN A 653 -29.31 -11.87 23.01
C ASN A 653 -28.75 -10.44 23.17
N ASN A 654 -27.47 -10.25 22.85
CA ASN A 654 -26.77 -8.98 22.95
C ASN A 654 -26.28 -8.51 21.57
N ALA A 655 -27.23 -8.37 20.65
CA ALA A 655 -26.99 -7.83 19.32
C ALA A 655 -26.67 -6.33 19.39
N SER A 656 -25.65 -5.88 18.65
CA SER A 656 -25.28 -4.46 18.57
C SER A 656 -24.61 -4.13 17.23
N PHE A 657 -25.26 -3.27 16.45
CA PHE A 657 -24.72 -2.78 15.18
C PHE A 657 -25.06 -1.31 14.99
N GLU A 658 -24.04 -0.46 14.82
CA GLU A 658 -24.23 0.96 14.51
C GLU A 658 -25.21 1.17 13.35
N ALA A 659 -26.28 1.92 13.59
CA ALA A 659 -27.35 2.12 12.61
C ALA A 659 -26.84 2.70 11.28
N GLY A 660 -25.93 3.66 11.34
CA GLY A 660 -25.36 4.29 10.15
C GLY A 660 -24.48 3.36 9.33
N THR A 661 -23.59 2.64 10.00
CA THR A 661 -22.74 1.61 9.37
C THR A 661 -23.58 0.49 8.76
N CYS A 662 -24.61 0.02 9.48
CA CYS A 662 -25.55 -0.99 9.02
C CYS A 662 -26.34 -0.53 7.79
N LEU A 663 -26.99 0.63 7.87
CA LEU A 663 -27.79 1.19 6.77
C LEU A 663 -26.95 1.42 5.51
N ARG A 664 -25.75 2.02 5.66
CA ARG A 664 -24.80 2.19 4.54
C ARG A 664 -24.43 0.86 3.89
N GLY A 665 -24.12 -0.15 4.69
CA GLY A 665 -23.77 -1.49 4.20
C GLY A 665 -24.93 -2.16 3.46
N ALA A 666 -26.14 -2.12 4.03
CA ALA A 666 -27.34 -2.70 3.42
C ALA A 666 -27.70 -2.02 2.10
N LEU A 667 -27.66 -0.68 2.04
CA LEU A 667 -27.91 0.07 0.81
C LEU A 667 -26.88 -0.24 -0.28
N ARG A 668 -25.58 -0.27 0.06
CA ARG A 668 -24.52 -0.64 -0.91
C ARG A 668 -24.71 -2.06 -1.42
N MET A 669 -25.07 -3.00 -0.56
CA MET A 669 -25.33 -4.38 -0.92
C MET A 669 -26.44 -4.47 -1.98
N VAL A 670 -27.59 -3.83 -1.75
CA VAL A 670 -28.76 -3.96 -2.64
C VAL A 670 -28.66 -3.10 -3.90
N PHE A 671 -28.06 -1.91 -3.82
CA PHE A 671 -28.12 -0.93 -4.92
C PHE A 671 -26.82 -0.84 -5.72
N CYS A 672 -25.66 -1.05 -5.11
CA CYS A 672 -24.36 -0.76 -5.72
C CYS A 672 -23.62 -2.00 -6.25
N TYR A 673 -24.23 -3.19 -6.26
CA TYR A 673 -23.59 -4.38 -6.83
C TYR A 673 -23.55 -4.38 -8.35
N GLU A 674 -22.56 -5.06 -8.92
CA GLU A 674 -22.44 -5.34 -10.34
C GLU A 674 -22.35 -6.84 -10.63
N GLY A 675 -22.94 -7.27 -11.75
CA GLY A 675 -23.14 -8.69 -12.01
C GLY A 675 -24.11 -9.27 -10.98
N GLY A 676 -23.66 -10.26 -10.21
CA GLY A 676 -24.46 -10.87 -9.14
C GLY A 676 -24.41 -10.06 -7.84
N ILE A 677 -25.43 -10.22 -6.98
CA ILE A 677 -25.44 -9.65 -5.62
C ILE A 677 -24.25 -10.15 -4.81
N MET A 678 -23.86 -11.40 -5.06
CA MET A 678 -22.73 -12.10 -4.48
C MET A 678 -21.89 -12.75 -5.59
N TRP A 679 -20.69 -13.20 -5.22
CA TRP A 679 -19.76 -13.87 -6.11
C TRP A 679 -19.06 -15.01 -5.36
N LYS A 680 -19.26 -16.24 -5.84
CA LYS A 680 -18.70 -17.46 -5.25
C LYS A 680 -17.33 -17.77 -5.84
N MET A 681 -16.38 -18.00 -4.96
CA MET A 681 -15.05 -18.50 -5.31
C MET A 681 -15.13 -19.95 -5.83
N GLN A 682 -14.31 -20.26 -6.83
CA GLN A 682 -14.29 -21.55 -7.54
C GLN A 682 -13.15 -22.48 -7.07
N ALA A 683 -12.55 -22.16 -5.93
CA ALA A 683 -11.64 -22.95 -5.09
C ALA A 683 -11.65 -22.29 -3.67
N GLY A 684 -10.80 -22.75 -2.75
CA GLY A 684 -10.70 -22.12 -1.43
C GLY A 684 -10.18 -20.68 -1.48
N MET A 685 -10.50 -19.86 -0.48
CA MET A 685 -10.13 -18.43 -0.48
C MET A 685 -8.61 -18.21 -0.54
N GLY A 686 -7.83 -19.05 0.14
CA GLY A 686 -6.37 -19.08 0.03
C GLY A 686 -5.90 -19.21 -1.42
N ASP A 687 -6.52 -20.12 -2.16
CA ASP A 687 -6.14 -20.44 -3.53
C ASP A 687 -6.61 -19.38 -4.54
N VAL A 688 -7.78 -18.78 -4.30
CA VAL A 688 -8.40 -17.81 -5.19
C VAL A 688 -7.85 -16.39 -4.99
N VAL A 689 -7.56 -16.01 -3.74
CA VAL A 689 -7.19 -14.63 -3.38
C VAL A 689 -5.70 -14.53 -3.06
N PHE A 690 -5.20 -15.36 -2.15
CA PHE A 690 -3.84 -15.19 -1.63
C PHE A 690 -2.77 -15.79 -2.53
N THR A 691 -3.04 -16.91 -3.21
CA THR A 691 -2.11 -17.48 -4.20
C THR A 691 -1.74 -16.47 -5.30
N PRO A 692 -2.69 -15.86 -6.03
CA PRO A 692 -2.30 -14.93 -7.10
C PRO A 692 -1.56 -13.70 -6.58
N ILE A 693 -2.00 -13.11 -5.46
CA ILE A 693 -1.29 -11.97 -4.86
C ILE A 693 0.12 -12.37 -4.42
N TYR A 694 0.28 -13.53 -3.77
CA TYR A 694 1.59 -14.06 -3.37
C TYR A 694 2.52 -14.26 -4.57
N GLN A 695 2.04 -14.88 -5.64
CA GLN A 695 2.84 -15.15 -6.84
C GLN A 695 3.34 -13.83 -7.46
N VAL A 696 2.44 -12.85 -7.64
CA VAL A 696 2.81 -11.53 -8.15
C VAL A 696 3.82 -10.84 -7.24
N LEU A 697 3.57 -10.78 -5.94
CA LEU A 697 4.49 -10.14 -4.99
C LEU A 697 5.87 -10.83 -4.98
N LYS A 698 5.89 -12.16 -5.07
CA LYS A 698 7.13 -12.94 -5.11
C LYS A 698 7.91 -12.66 -6.38
N GLU A 699 7.25 -12.60 -7.55
CA GLU A 699 7.86 -12.25 -8.84
C GLU A 699 8.39 -10.81 -8.87
N ARG A 700 7.66 -9.87 -8.24
CA ARG A 700 8.09 -8.47 -8.10
C ARG A 700 9.33 -8.32 -7.21
N GLY A 701 9.61 -9.29 -6.33
CA GLY A 701 10.80 -9.34 -5.47
C GLY A 701 10.53 -9.09 -3.98
N VAL A 702 9.27 -9.17 -3.52
CA VAL A 702 8.95 -9.10 -2.08
C VAL A 702 9.50 -10.34 -1.37
N THR A 703 10.12 -10.12 -0.20
CA THR A 703 10.66 -11.21 0.62
C THR A 703 9.59 -11.69 1.61
N PHE A 704 9.41 -13.01 1.71
CA PHE A 704 8.50 -13.63 2.68
C PHE A 704 9.31 -14.44 3.68
N LYS A 705 9.08 -14.20 4.97
CA LYS A 705 9.66 -14.92 6.10
C LYS A 705 8.54 -15.61 6.89
N TYR A 706 8.30 -16.87 6.55
CA TYR A 706 7.37 -17.75 7.25
C TYR A 706 7.95 -18.22 8.58
N PHE A 707 7.10 -18.75 9.46
CA PHE A 707 7.47 -19.22 10.79
C PHE A 707 8.11 -18.13 11.66
N ASN A 708 7.78 -16.86 11.41
CA ASN A 708 8.27 -15.71 12.16
C ASN A 708 7.11 -15.09 12.92
N LYS A 709 7.01 -15.39 14.21
CA LYS A 709 5.97 -14.85 15.09
C LYS A 709 6.45 -13.52 15.68
N VAL A 710 5.69 -12.45 15.46
CA VAL A 710 5.93 -11.15 16.12
C VAL A 710 5.54 -11.26 17.60
N GLU A 711 6.47 -10.93 18.48
CA GLU A 711 6.25 -10.96 19.94
C GLU A 711 5.97 -9.55 20.49
N GLU A 712 6.75 -8.54 20.08
CA GLU A 712 6.62 -7.19 20.65
C GLU A 712 7.19 -6.10 19.74
N LEU A 713 6.53 -4.94 19.66
CA LEU A 713 7.05 -3.70 19.09
C LEU A 713 7.59 -2.83 20.23
N ILE A 714 8.81 -2.30 20.09
CA ILE A 714 9.50 -1.56 21.15
C ILE A 714 9.71 -0.10 20.71
N PRO A 715 9.20 0.89 21.47
CA PRO A 715 9.43 2.30 21.18
C PRO A 715 10.89 2.69 21.45
N ASP A 716 11.39 3.70 20.76
CA ASP A 716 12.72 4.26 21.01
C ASP A 716 12.72 4.96 22.39
N PRO A 717 13.66 4.63 23.29
CA PRO A 717 13.74 5.26 24.60
C PRO A 717 14.12 6.75 24.55
N THR A 718 14.68 7.23 23.44
CA THR A 718 15.09 8.63 23.23
C THR A 718 14.09 9.42 22.40
N ASP A 719 13.33 8.74 21.54
CA ASP A 719 12.21 9.30 20.77
C ASP A 719 10.98 8.38 20.88
N PRO A 720 10.12 8.56 21.92
CA PRO A 720 8.98 7.68 22.15
C PRO A 720 7.90 7.78 21.06
N THR A 721 8.07 8.63 20.04
CA THR A 721 7.21 8.70 18.85
C THR A 721 7.72 7.81 17.70
N ARG A 722 8.73 6.97 17.95
CA ARG A 722 9.31 6.08 16.94
C ARG A 722 9.46 4.67 17.50
N ILE A 723 9.27 3.66 16.65
CA ILE A 723 9.57 2.26 16.97
C ILE A 723 11.01 1.97 16.58
N SER A 724 11.81 1.53 17.56
CA SER A 724 13.23 1.23 17.39
C SER A 724 13.51 -0.25 17.11
N GLU A 725 12.68 -1.15 17.69
CA GLU A 725 12.89 -2.59 17.57
C GLU A 725 11.57 -3.37 17.38
N ILE A 726 11.67 -4.51 16.67
CA ILE A 726 10.61 -5.53 16.57
C ILE A 726 11.19 -6.86 17.07
N LYS A 727 10.57 -7.46 18.08
CA LYS A 727 10.94 -8.78 18.60
C LYS A 727 10.19 -9.87 17.85
N ILE A 728 10.93 -10.86 17.35
CA ILE A 728 10.40 -11.97 16.56
C ILE A 728 10.92 -13.30 17.12
N THR A 729 10.04 -14.28 17.24
CA THR A 729 10.40 -15.69 17.50
C THR A 729 10.40 -16.46 16.19
N GLU A 730 11.51 -17.13 15.88
CA GLU A 730 11.58 -18.12 14.80
C GLU A 730 11.01 -19.45 15.32
N GLN A 731 9.89 -19.90 14.73
CA GLN A 731 9.18 -21.08 15.21
C GLN A 731 9.88 -22.37 14.79
N VAL A 732 10.47 -22.43 13.59
CA VAL A 732 11.17 -23.61 13.08
C VAL A 732 12.37 -23.21 12.25
N GLN A 733 13.36 -24.11 12.17
CA GLN A 733 14.50 -23.97 11.29
C GLN A 733 14.25 -24.71 9.97
N LEU A 734 14.42 -23.99 8.86
CA LEU A 734 14.29 -24.54 7.50
C LEU A 734 15.57 -25.23 7.03
N ASN A 735 15.45 -26.33 6.29
CA ASN A 735 16.59 -27.11 5.81
C ASN A 735 17.41 -26.41 4.70
N SER A 736 16.78 -25.49 3.96
CA SER A 736 17.35 -24.79 2.80
C SER A 736 17.73 -23.34 3.12
N GLY A 737 17.74 -22.96 4.41
CA GLY A 737 18.02 -21.60 4.89
C GLY A 737 16.76 -20.78 5.16
N PRO A 738 16.88 -19.66 5.89
CA PRO A 738 15.76 -18.98 6.57
C PRO A 738 14.72 -18.32 5.63
N ASN A 739 15.04 -18.13 4.34
CA ASN A 739 14.15 -17.47 3.36
C ASN A 739 13.64 -18.43 2.27
N HIS A 740 13.89 -19.74 2.39
CA HIS A 740 13.64 -20.73 1.34
C HIS A 740 12.50 -21.70 1.68
N TYR A 741 11.36 -21.16 2.14
CA TYR A 741 10.13 -21.95 2.26
C TYR A 741 9.24 -21.71 1.03
N HIS A 742 8.88 -22.79 0.34
CA HIS A 742 7.94 -22.79 -0.78
C HIS A 742 6.58 -23.24 -0.26
N PRO A 743 5.63 -22.33 -0.05
CA PRO A 743 4.44 -22.62 0.76
C PRO A 743 3.29 -23.28 0.00
N LEU A 744 3.39 -23.39 -1.33
CA LEU A 744 2.31 -23.87 -2.18
C LEU A 744 2.54 -25.32 -2.61
N VAL A 745 1.45 -26.08 -2.69
CA VAL A 745 1.37 -27.42 -3.28
C VAL A 745 0.53 -27.39 -4.55
N ASN A 746 0.75 -28.32 -5.47
CA ASN A 746 -0.05 -28.40 -6.70
C ASN A 746 -1.17 -29.43 -6.56
N VAL A 747 -2.42 -28.98 -6.53
CA VAL A 747 -3.62 -29.84 -6.51
C VAL A 747 -4.39 -29.65 -7.80
N LYS A 748 -4.52 -30.70 -8.62
CA LYS A 748 -5.20 -30.66 -9.93
C LYS A 748 -4.72 -29.53 -10.86
N GLY A 749 -3.44 -29.17 -10.81
CA GLY A 749 -2.84 -28.11 -11.63
C GLY A 749 -3.02 -26.69 -11.09
N LEU A 750 -3.61 -26.54 -9.89
CA LEU A 750 -3.74 -25.27 -9.19
C LEU A 750 -2.72 -25.20 -8.05
N ALA A 751 -2.11 -24.03 -7.85
CA ALA A 751 -1.22 -23.78 -6.72
C ALA A 751 -2.04 -23.41 -5.47
N CYS A 752 -1.92 -24.24 -4.43
CA CYS A 752 -2.80 -24.22 -3.27
C CYS A 752 -2.01 -24.19 -1.96
N TRP A 753 -2.64 -23.71 -0.89
CA TRP A 753 -2.04 -23.71 0.46
C TRP A 753 -2.36 -25.01 1.20
N PRO A 754 -1.38 -25.71 1.80
CA PRO A 754 -1.65 -26.92 2.57
C PRO A 754 -2.26 -26.60 3.95
N SER A 755 -3.08 -27.52 4.48
CA SER A 755 -3.67 -27.40 5.83
C SER A 755 -2.67 -27.59 6.97
N GLU A 756 -1.47 -28.09 6.67
CA GLU A 756 -0.37 -28.29 7.62
C GLU A 756 0.95 -27.80 7.00
N PRO A 757 2.00 -27.52 7.80
CA PRO A 757 3.32 -27.21 7.27
C PRO A 757 3.86 -28.29 6.32
N LEU A 758 4.63 -27.88 5.31
CA LEU A 758 5.41 -28.80 4.49
C LEU A 758 6.65 -29.24 5.28
N TYR A 759 6.46 -30.31 6.06
CA TYR A 759 7.42 -30.83 7.02
C TYR A 759 8.76 -31.23 6.40
N ASP A 760 8.78 -31.59 5.12
CA ASP A 760 9.99 -31.93 4.36
C ASP A 760 10.93 -30.73 4.13
N GLN A 761 10.44 -29.50 4.32
CA GLN A 761 11.24 -28.26 4.26
C GLN A 761 11.76 -27.82 5.64
N ILE A 762 11.33 -28.48 6.71
CA ILE A 762 11.73 -28.21 8.10
C ILE A 762 12.82 -29.22 8.50
N ILE A 763 13.73 -28.86 9.42
CA ILE A 763 14.69 -29.83 9.96
C ILE A 763 13.95 -31.04 10.57
N GLU A 764 14.35 -32.23 10.13
CA GLU A 764 13.73 -33.54 10.44
C GLU A 764 13.31 -33.68 11.91
N LYS A 765 14.24 -33.44 12.86
CA LYS A 765 13.92 -33.56 14.29
C LYS A 765 12.80 -32.60 14.75
N GLN A 766 12.73 -31.38 14.23
CA GLN A 766 11.65 -30.45 14.58
C GLN A 766 10.33 -30.89 13.93
N ALA A 767 10.38 -31.29 12.65
CA ALA A 767 9.22 -31.82 11.94
C ALA A 767 8.61 -33.04 12.65
N ASP A 768 9.43 -33.98 13.12
CA ASP A 768 8.97 -35.15 13.88
C ASP A 768 8.29 -34.76 15.19
N LEU A 769 8.87 -33.81 15.92
CA LEU A 769 8.29 -33.33 17.19
C LEU A 769 6.95 -32.62 16.98
N LEU A 770 6.84 -31.79 15.95
CA LEU A 770 5.60 -31.10 15.60
C LEU A 770 4.47 -32.11 15.31
N GLN A 771 4.76 -33.12 14.47
CA GLN A 771 3.80 -34.15 14.09
C GLN A 771 3.44 -35.06 15.28
N ALA A 772 4.42 -35.52 16.06
CA ALA A 772 4.20 -36.42 17.18
C ALA A 772 3.36 -35.80 18.32
N ASN A 773 3.38 -34.47 18.44
CA ASN A 773 2.65 -33.74 19.47
C ASN A 773 1.44 -32.95 18.91
N ASN A 774 1.11 -33.11 17.63
CA ASN A 774 0.02 -32.42 16.95
C ASN A 774 0.03 -30.88 17.18
N VAL A 775 1.20 -30.28 16.99
CA VAL A 775 1.43 -28.87 17.29
C VAL A 775 0.79 -27.98 16.21
N ASN A 776 -0.06 -27.04 16.64
CA ASN A 776 -0.52 -25.94 15.79
C ASN A 776 0.43 -24.73 15.93
N LEU A 777 1.13 -24.37 14.85
CA LEU A 777 2.03 -23.21 14.80
C LEU A 777 1.32 -21.88 14.53
N GLU A 778 0.03 -21.90 14.18
CA GLU A 778 -0.77 -20.69 13.99
C GLU A 778 -1.50 -20.28 15.29
N SER A 779 -1.33 -21.00 16.40
CA SER A 779 -2.00 -20.69 17.67
C SER A 779 -1.10 -20.05 18.74
N SER A 780 -1.63 -19.03 19.39
CA SER A 780 -1.00 -18.31 20.50
C SER A 780 -0.92 -19.17 21.76
N TRP A 781 -1.84 -20.15 21.93
CA TRP A 781 -1.82 -21.14 23.01
C TRP A 781 -1.02 -22.40 22.66
N SER A 782 -0.18 -22.36 21.62
CA SER A 782 0.67 -23.50 21.27
C SER A 782 1.68 -23.83 22.38
N ASN A 783 1.81 -25.11 22.72
CA ASN A 783 2.83 -25.61 23.65
C ASN A 783 4.18 -25.88 22.97
N TRP A 784 4.35 -25.47 21.72
CA TRP A 784 5.58 -25.69 20.95
C TRP A 784 6.85 -25.18 21.64
N PRO A 785 6.89 -23.98 22.27
CA PRO A 785 8.10 -23.50 22.94
C PRO A 785 8.59 -24.47 24.03
N GLU A 786 7.67 -25.04 24.82
CA GLU A 786 7.99 -26.00 25.89
C GLU A 786 8.51 -27.33 25.32
N ILE A 787 7.86 -27.85 24.26
CA ILE A 787 8.29 -29.07 23.57
C ILE A 787 9.71 -28.88 22.99
N TYR A 788 9.94 -27.74 22.34
CA TYR A 788 11.24 -27.40 21.78
C TYR A 788 12.31 -27.30 22.87
N GLU A 789 12.05 -26.56 23.95
CA GLU A 789 13.00 -26.42 25.05
C GLU A 789 13.35 -27.76 25.70
N ASN A 790 12.36 -28.62 25.92
CA ASN A 790 12.57 -29.98 26.44
C ASN A 790 13.43 -30.84 25.50
N ALA A 791 13.27 -30.69 24.18
CA ALA A 791 14.00 -31.48 23.19
C ALA A 791 15.40 -30.95 22.85
N TYR A 792 15.67 -29.66 23.04
CA TYR A 792 16.91 -28.99 22.63
C TYR A 792 17.70 -28.33 23.77
N GLY A 793 17.15 -28.26 24.99
CA GLY A 793 17.79 -27.65 26.16
C GLY A 793 17.98 -26.13 26.05
N LYS A 794 17.23 -25.47 25.19
CA LYS A 794 17.23 -24.01 24.96
C LYS A 794 15.89 -23.56 24.38
N SER A 795 15.51 -22.32 24.65
CA SER A 795 14.31 -21.71 24.08
C SER A 795 14.41 -21.54 22.55
N LEU A 796 13.26 -21.30 21.91
CA LEU A 796 13.21 -20.98 20.48
C LEU A 796 14.09 -19.77 20.14
N PRO A 797 14.71 -19.73 18.95
CA PRO A 797 15.53 -18.58 18.54
C PRO A 797 14.68 -17.30 18.48
N GLN A 798 15.24 -16.20 19.01
CA GLN A 798 14.64 -14.88 18.94
C GLN A 798 15.52 -13.93 18.14
N HIS A 799 14.89 -13.14 17.29
CA HIS A 799 15.50 -12.10 16.46
C HIS A 799 14.98 -10.72 16.89
N THR A 800 15.84 -9.73 16.81
CA THR A 800 15.47 -8.32 17.02
C THR A 800 15.76 -7.57 15.75
N LEU A 801 14.71 -7.14 15.05
CA LEU A 801 14.85 -6.23 13.93
C LEU A 801 15.08 -4.82 14.48
N LYS A 802 15.96 -4.04 13.85
CA LYS A 802 16.32 -2.69 14.28
C LYS A 802 16.04 -1.65 13.21
N VAL A 803 15.55 -0.50 13.63
CA VAL A 803 15.29 0.63 12.73
C VAL A 803 16.59 1.12 12.08
N GLY A 804 16.54 1.47 10.79
CA GLY A 804 17.70 1.89 9.99
C GLY A 804 18.59 0.75 9.48
N VAL A 805 18.42 -0.46 10.04
CA VAL A 805 19.16 -1.69 9.65
C VAL A 805 18.23 -2.67 8.93
N ASP A 806 17.16 -3.09 9.59
CA ASP A 806 16.23 -4.12 9.10
C ASP A 806 14.92 -3.51 8.56
N PHE A 807 14.51 -2.36 9.09
CA PHE A 807 13.33 -1.63 8.66
C PHE A 807 13.53 -0.13 8.86
N ASP A 808 12.85 0.68 8.06
CA ASP A 808 12.68 2.12 8.27
C ASP A 808 11.21 2.42 8.60
N LYS A 809 10.27 1.72 7.95
CA LYS A 809 8.82 1.78 8.21
C LYS A 809 8.24 0.41 8.53
N ILE A 810 7.10 0.40 9.21
CA ILE A 810 6.36 -0.82 9.60
C ILE A 810 4.93 -0.74 9.05
N ILE A 811 4.50 -1.78 8.35
CA ILE A 811 3.08 -2.03 8.08
C ILE A 811 2.60 -3.09 9.06
N PHE A 812 1.73 -2.69 9.99
CA PHE A 812 1.14 -3.57 10.99
C PHE A 812 -0.19 -4.14 10.46
N GLY A 813 -0.14 -5.37 9.97
CA GLY A 813 -1.28 -6.09 9.40
C GLY A 813 -1.93 -7.12 10.32
N LEU A 814 -1.57 -7.14 11.61
CA LEU A 814 -2.22 -7.98 12.60
C LEU A 814 -3.58 -7.38 12.99
N SER A 815 -4.59 -8.22 13.27
CA SER A 815 -5.92 -7.75 13.65
C SER A 815 -5.92 -7.10 15.04
N LEU A 816 -6.97 -6.33 15.36
CA LEU A 816 -7.09 -5.55 16.60
C LEU A 816 -6.82 -6.36 17.87
N GLY A 817 -7.26 -7.63 17.92
CA GLY A 817 -7.05 -8.49 19.06
C GLY A 817 -5.56 -8.76 19.37
N SER A 818 -4.67 -8.62 18.40
CA SER A 818 -3.22 -8.76 18.58
C SER A 818 -2.56 -7.51 19.18
N VAL A 819 -3.19 -6.33 19.08
CA VAL A 819 -2.57 -5.07 19.55
C VAL A 819 -2.19 -5.12 21.03
N PRO A 820 -3.07 -5.54 21.98
CA PRO A 820 -2.67 -5.66 23.39
C PRO A 820 -1.56 -6.68 23.65
N VAL A 821 -1.38 -7.66 22.75
CA VAL A 821 -0.38 -8.71 22.87
C VAL A 821 1.00 -8.21 22.45
N VAL A 822 1.09 -7.54 21.29
CA VAL A 822 2.38 -7.18 20.68
C VAL A 822 2.75 -5.70 20.86
N CYS A 823 1.83 -4.86 21.31
CA CYS A 823 2.04 -3.43 21.54
C CYS A 823 1.89 -2.99 23.02
N PRO A 824 2.21 -3.80 24.04
CA PRO A 824 1.94 -3.42 25.44
C PRO A 824 2.72 -2.18 25.90
N LYS A 825 3.88 -1.91 25.29
CA LYS A 825 4.67 -0.69 25.54
C LYS A 825 4.23 0.53 24.73
N LEU A 826 3.53 0.31 23.61
CA LEU A 826 3.04 1.40 22.75
C LEU A 826 1.71 1.96 23.28
N LEU A 827 0.84 1.09 23.81
CA LEU A 827 -0.49 1.47 24.28
C LEU A 827 -0.47 2.61 25.33
N PRO A 828 0.38 2.59 26.39
CA PRO A 828 0.48 3.71 27.33
C PRO A 828 0.99 5.03 26.73
N LEU A 829 1.64 4.97 25.56
CA LEU A 829 2.18 6.13 24.85
C LEU A 829 1.21 6.68 23.79
N SER A 830 0.16 5.93 23.45
CA SER A 830 -0.82 6.31 22.44
C SER A 830 -2.25 6.19 22.99
N PRO A 831 -2.80 7.27 23.57
CA PRO A 831 -4.18 7.30 24.05
C PRO A 831 -5.20 6.93 22.97
N LYS A 832 -4.98 7.37 21.72
CA LYS A 832 -5.88 7.02 20.59
C LYS A 832 -5.87 5.52 20.28
N LEU A 833 -4.70 4.89 20.30
CA LEU A 833 -4.61 3.44 20.06
C LEU A 833 -5.24 2.64 21.21
N GLN A 834 -5.04 3.10 22.45
CA GLN A 834 -5.70 2.55 23.63
C GLN A 834 -7.24 2.68 23.53
N ASP A 835 -7.75 3.87 23.20
CA ASP A 835 -9.18 4.09 23.00
C ASP A 835 -9.77 3.18 21.92
N CYS A 836 -9.05 2.95 20.82
CA CYS A 836 -9.47 2.01 19.78
C CYS A 836 -9.58 0.58 20.31
N VAL A 837 -8.58 0.09 21.05
CA VAL A 837 -8.59 -1.24 21.66
C VAL A 837 -9.75 -1.41 22.64
N ASP A 838 -10.04 -0.38 23.44
CA ASP A 838 -11.06 -0.47 24.49
C ASP A 838 -12.49 -0.42 23.93
N ASN A 839 -12.70 0.31 22.83
CA ASN A 839 -14.03 0.63 22.32
C ASN A 839 -14.41 -0.10 21.02
N VAL A 840 -13.45 -0.49 20.17
CA VAL A 840 -13.75 -1.32 18.98
C VAL A 840 -13.75 -2.79 19.39
N LYS A 841 -14.93 -3.41 19.37
CA LYS A 841 -15.12 -4.78 19.86
C LYS A 841 -14.70 -5.82 18.83
N ILE A 842 -14.31 -6.98 19.33
CA ILE A 842 -13.96 -8.16 18.53
C ILE A 842 -14.63 -9.39 19.13
N VAL A 843 -14.97 -10.36 18.28
CA VAL A 843 -15.70 -11.58 18.69
C VAL A 843 -15.05 -12.83 18.11
N ALA A 844 -15.05 -13.93 18.87
CA ALA A 844 -14.67 -15.24 18.36
C ALA A 844 -15.75 -15.77 17.41
N THR A 845 -15.35 -16.50 16.38
CA THR A 845 -16.29 -17.16 15.45
C THR A 845 -16.05 -18.66 15.43
N GLN A 846 -17.03 -19.40 14.93
CA GLN A 846 -16.97 -20.84 14.78
C GLN A 846 -17.40 -21.23 13.37
N ALA A 847 -16.86 -22.34 12.88
CA ALA A 847 -17.22 -22.87 11.57
C ALA A 847 -17.10 -24.38 11.52
N PHE A 848 -17.92 -25.02 10.69
CA PHE A 848 -17.76 -26.43 10.33
C PHE A 848 -18.19 -26.68 8.88
N GLN A 849 -17.67 -27.77 8.31
CA GLN A 849 -17.96 -28.22 6.96
C GLN A 849 -18.24 -29.72 6.98
N ILE A 850 -19.25 -30.14 6.24
CA ILE A 850 -19.60 -31.56 6.08
C ILE A 850 -19.66 -31.96 4.61
N TRP A 851 -19.19 -33.16 4.30
CA TRP A 851 -19.27 -33.78 2.98
C TRP A 851 -20.30 -34.89 3.01
N GLN A 852 -21.28 -34.81 2.12
CA GLN A 852 -22.50 -35.61 2.18
C GLN A 852 -22.72 -36.43 0.90
N LYS A 853 -23.24 -37.64 1.08
CA LYS A 853 -23.65 -38.56 0.00
C LYS A 853 -24.88 -38.09 -0.78
N PRO A 854 -25.96 -37.59 -0.15
CA PRO A 854 -27.11 -37.09 -0.91
C PRO A 854 -26.78 -35.75 -1.58
N SER A 855 -27.41 -35.47 -2.72
CA SER A 855 -27.47 -34.12 -3.29
C SER A 855 -28.45 -33.24 -2.50
N LEU A 856 -28.41 -31.94 -2.77
CA LEU A 856 -29.31 -30.96 -2.14
C LEU A 856 -30.80 -31.32 -2.34
N GLU A 857 -31.18 -31.81 -3.52
CA GLU A 857 -32.54 -32.27 -3.80
C GLU A 857 -32.90 -33.57 -3.06
N GLU A 858 -31.94 -34.51 -2.95
CA GLU A 858 -32.12 -35.75 -2.17
C GLU A 858 -32.32 -35.43 -0.67
N MET A 859 -31.72 -34.34 -0.17
CA MET A 859 -31.95 -33.82 1.18
C MET A 859 -33.35 -33.19 1.38
N GLY A 860 -34.09 -32.95 0.29
CA GLY A 860 -35.44 -32.39 0.33
C GLY A 860 -35.48 -30.86 0.21
N TRP A 861 -34.38 -30.22 -0.17
CA TRP A 861 -34.38 -28.80 -0.53
C TRP A 861 -35.22 -28.59 -1.80
N THR A 862 -36.15 -27.65 -1.75
CA THR A 862 -37.11 -27.38 -2.85
C THR A 862 -37.03 -25.98 -3.47
N PRO A 863 -36.50 -24.94 -2.80
CA PRO A 863 -36.23 -23.65 -3.45
C PRO A 863 -35.04 -23.74 -4.41
N ILE A 864 -35.27 -24.26 -5.62
CA ILE A 864 -34.26 -24.36 -6.68
C ILE A 864 -34.62 -23.33 -7.76
N PRO A 865 -33.83 -22.25 -7.94
CA PRO A 865 -34.10 -21.24 -8.96
C PRO A 865 -33.87 -21.81 -10.38
N GLU A 866 -34.41 -21.14 -11.41
CA GLU A 866 -34.19 -21.54 -12.81
C GLU A 866 -32.69 -21.52 -13.20
N SER A 867 -31.91 -20.67 -12.55
CA SER A 867 -30.45 -20.59 -12.70
C SER A 867 -29.71 -21.85 -12.24
N GLY A 868 -30.35 -22.69 -11.40
CA GLY A 868 -29.72 -23.84 -10.74
C GLY A 868 -28.74 -23.44 -9.63
N GLU A 869 -28.70 -22.18 -9.23
CA GLU A 869 -27.86 -21.72 -8.12
C GLU A 869 -28.30 -22.35 -6.79
N GLU A 870 -27.33 -22.78 -6.00
CA GLU A 870 -27.53 -23.38 -4.68
C GLU A 870 -27.63 -22.30 -3.58
N PRO A 871 -28.28 -22.55 -2.44
CA PRO A 871 -28.56 -21.51 -1.45
C PRO A 871 -27.28 -20.97 -0.78
N VAL A 872 -27.27 -19.65 -0.62
CA VAL A 872 -26.48 -18.94 0.39
C VAL A 872 -27.48 -18.38 1.40
N LEU A 873 -27.44 -18.92 2.62
CA LEU A 873 -28.49 -18.78 3.62
C LEU A 873 -27.96 -18.17 4.90
N THR A 874 -28.77 -17.30 5.51
CA THR A 874 -28.52 -16.76 6.87
C THR A 874 -29.83 -16.68 7.67
N SER A 875 -29.75 -16.19 8.91
CA SER A 875 -30.90 -16.00 9.79
C SER A 875 -31.58 -17.31 10.18
N PHE A 876 -30.82 -18.40 10.24
CA PHE A 876 -31.34 -19.66 10.74
C PHE A 876 -31.18 -19.76 12.27
N THR A 877 -30.94 -20.97 12.79
CA THR A 877 -30.78 -21.22 14.21
C THR A 877 -29.38 -20.88 14.68
N GLU A 878 -29.31 -20.15 15.78
CA GLU A 878 -28.07 -19.84 16.46
C GLU A 878 -27.51 -21.06 17.21
N PRO A 879 -26.18 -21.14 17.44
CA PRO A 879 -25.14 -20.16 17.14
C PRO A 879 -24.42 -20.39 15.78
N LEU A 880 -25.05 -21.13 14.86
CA LEU A 880 -24.54 -21.50 13.53
C LEU A 880 -25.63 -21.17 12.49
N ASP A 881 -25.94 -19.88 12.41
CA ASP A 881 -27.07 -19.27 11.71
C ASP A 881 -26.92 -19.19 10.18
N THR A 882 -25.69 -19.34 9.70
CA THR A 882 -25.31 -19.12 8.31
C THR A 882 -24.85 -20.42 7.67
N TRP A 883 -25.38 -20.72 6.49
CA TRP A 883 -25.10 -21.91 5.71
C TRP A 883 -24.95 -21.59 4.23
N ALA A 884 -23.98 -22.21 3.56
CA ALA A 884 -23.95 -22.27 2.11
C ALA A 884 -23.64 -23.68 1.61
N SER A 885 -24.33 -24.05 0.54
CA SER A 885 -23.91 -25.18 -0.29
C SER A 885 -22.72 -24.76 -1.15
N MET A 886 -21.66 -25.56 -1.15
CA MET A 886 -20.36 -25.27 -1.76
C MET A 886 -19.95 -26.35 -2.76
N ASP A 887 -20.93 -26.97 -3.44
CA ASP A 887 -20.72 -28.14 -4.29
C ASP A 887 -19.84 -27.82 -5.50
N GLN A 888 -19.80 -26.55 -5.92
CA GLN A 888 -18.89 -26.07 -6.96
C GLN A 888 -17.41 -26.32 -6.62
N LEU A 889 -17.07 -26.47 -5.34
CA LEU A 889 -15.71 -26.73 -4.87
C LEU A 889 -15.30 -28.20 -4.98
N LEU A 890 -16.23 -29.15 -5.02
CA LEU A 890 -15.94 -30.59 -5.03
C LEU A 890 -15.07 -30.99 -6.23
N CYS A 891 -15.25 -30.31 -7.37
CA CYS A 891 -14.43 -30.54 -8.57
C CYS A 891 -12.93 -30.21 -8.35
N ARG A 892 -12.60 -29.42 -7.31
CA ARG A 892 -11.24 -29.00 -6.92
C ARG A 892 -10.62 -29.89 -5.84
N GLU A 893 -11.35 -30.84 -5.29
CA GLU A 893 -10.87 -31.85 -4.34
C GLU A 893 -10.46 -33.13 -5.08
N VAL A 894 -9.73 -34.04 -4.45
CA VAL A 894 -9.21 -35.28 -5.06
C VAL A 894 -9.92 -36.49 -4.46
N TRP A 895 -11.04 -36.86 -5.09
CA TRP A 895 -11.84 -38.03 -4.74
C TRP A 895 -11.53 -39.23 -5.66
N PRO A 896 -11.00 -40.36 -5.14
CA PRO A 896 -10.76 -41.57 -5.94
C PRO A 896 -12.06 -42.17 -6.49
N ASP A 897 -12.02 -42.67 -7.73
CA ASP A 897 -13.14 -43.38 -8.36
C ASP A 897 -13.55 -44.67 -7.62
N THR A 898 -12.67 -45.20 -6.77
CA THR A 898 -12.92 -46.37 -5.93
C THR A 898 -13.75 -46.08 -4.68
N GLU A 899 -13.97 -44.81 -4.37
CA GLU A 899 -14.66 -44.36 -3.17
C GLU A 899 -15.97 -43.64 -3.49
N VAL A 900 -16.84 -43.51 -2.49
CA VAL A 900 -18.08 -42.74 -2.64
C VAL A 900 -17.71 -41.26 -2.63
N GLN A 901 -17.89 -40.60 -3.77
CA GLN A 901 -17.70 -39.16 -3.89
C GLN A 901 -18.88 -38.43 -3.23
N PRO A 902 -18.64 -37.35 -2.48
CA PRO A 902 -19.70 -36.50 -1.99
C PRO A 902 -20.46 -35.90 -3.18
N LYS A 903 -21.78 -35.77 -3.01
CA LYS A 903 -22.61 -34.97 -3.91
C LYS A 903 -22.85 -33.57 -3.38
N ASN A 904 -22.62 -33.35 -2.09
CA ASN A 904 -22.76 -32.05 -1.45
C ASN A 904 -21.62 -31.76 -0.46
N ALA A 905 -21.18 -30.50 -0.43
CA ALA A 905 -20.33 -29.92 0.60
C ALA A 905 -21.05 -28.73 1.23
N SER A 906 -21.42 -28.84 2.51
CA SER A 906 -22.16 -27.81 3.24
C SER A 906 -21.29 -27.12 4.27
N TYR A 907 -21.22 -25.79 4.19
CA TYR A 907 -20.35 -24.95 5.02
C TYR A 907 -21.23 -24.11 5.94
N PHE A 908 -20.88 -24.05 7.22
CA PHE A 908 -21.60 -23.34 8.26
C PHE A 908 -20.68 -22.45 9.08
N CYS A 909 -21.19 -21.30 9.52
CA CYS A 909 -20.49 -20.45 10.47
C CYS A 909 -21.46 -19.67 11.36
N GLY A 910 -20.91 -19.05 12.40
CA GLY A 910 -21.62 -18.16 13.32
C GLY A 910 -20.69 -17.59 14.38
N ALA A 911 -21.21 -16.71 15.23
CA ALA A 911 -20.48 -16.20 16.39
C ALA A 911 -20.29 -17.30 17.44
N GLN A 912 -19.13 -17.33 18.10
CA GLN A 912 -18.89 -18.26 19.20
C GLN A 912 -18.98 -17.52 20.55
N PRO A 913 -19.92 -17.91 21.45
CA PRO A 913 -20.01 -17.32 22.77
C PRO A 913 -18.75 -17.59 23.60
N ILE A 914 -17.93 -16.57 23.85
CA ILE A 914 -16.73 -16.62 24.70
C ILE A 914 -16.57 -15.29 25.42
N THR A 915 -16.69 -15.30 26.74
CA THR A 915 -16.58 -14.11 27.59
C THR A 915 -15.19 -13.93 28.22
N GLU A 916 -14.40 -15.01 28.33
CA GLU A 916 -13.09 -14.98 28.98
C GLU A 916 -12.04 -15.76 28.17
N PHE A 917 -10.88 -15.12 27.97
CA PHE A 917 -9.72 -15.70 27.30
C PHE A 917 -8.60 -15.92 28.34
N PRO A 918 -8.16 -17.17 28.60
CA PRO A 918 -7.12 -17.44 29.58
C PRO A 918 -5.73 -17.04 29.07
N PRO A 919 -4.71 -16.94 29.95
CA PRO A 919 -3.33 -16.73 29.54
C PRO A 919 -2.86 -17.78 28.51
N PHE A 920 -1.92 -17.40 27.64
CA PHE A 920 -1.38 -18.30 26.60
C PHE A 920 -0.68 -19.57 27.12
N SER A 921 -0.40 -19.65 28.43
CA SER A 921 0.08 -20.85 29.09
C SER A 921 -1.00 -21.92 29.32
N ASP A 922 -2.29 -21.62 29.17
CA ASP A 922 -3.35 -22.64 29.19
C ASP A 922 -3.49 -23.31 27.81
N HIS A 923 -2.57 -24.23 27.52
CA HIS A 923 -2.53 -24.98 26.27
C HIS A 923 -3.76 -25.88 26.02
N SER A 924 -4.65 -26.05 27.02
CA SER A 924 -5.90 -26.81 26.87
C SER A 924 -7.05 -26.00 26.27
N PHE A 925 -6.95 -24.67 26.25
CA PHE A 925 -8.03 -23.77 25.85
C PHE A 925 -8.52 -24.00 24.40
N PRO A 926 -7.64 -24.08 23.37
CA PRO A 926 -8.10 -24.33 22.00
C PRO A 926 -8.89 -25.63 21.84
N ALA A 927 -8.46 -26.71 22.53
CA ALA A 927 -9.13 -28.00 22.47
C ALA A 927 -10.52 -27.95 23.14
N LYS A 928 -10.67 -27.21 24.24
CA LYS A 928 -11.97 -26.96 24.89
C LYS A 928 -12.91 -26.21 23.94
N CYS A 929 -12.45 -25.09 23.36
CA CYS A 929 -13.25 -24.29 22.42
C CYS A 929 -13.65 -25.09 21.17
N LYS A 930 -12.72 -25.86 20.60
CA LYS A 930 -13.00 -26.75 19.45
C LYS A 930 -14.00 -27.86 19.80
N SER A 931 -14.03 -28.34 21.05
CA SER A 931 -15.02 -29.32 21.51
C SER A 931 -16.42 -28.69 21.62
N VAL A 932 -16.52 -27.44 22.10
CA VAL A 932 -17.80 -26.71 22.11
C VAL A 932 -18.36 -26.51 20.69
N VAL A 933 -17.51 -26.16 19.72
CA VAL A 933 -17.94 -26.04 18.32
C VAL A 933 -18.48 -27.38 17.78
N LYS A 934 -17.82 -28.49 18.11
CA LYS A 934 -18.30 -29.84 17.76
C LYS A 934 -19.69 -30.12 18.34
N GLU A 935 -19.90 -29.80 19.62
CA GLU A 935 -21.19 -29.97 20.29
C GLU A 935 -22.28 -29.12 19.63
N ASN A 936 -21.99 -27.85 19.31
CA ASN A 936 -22.91 -26.97 18.60
C ASN A 936 -23.28 -27.50 17.22
N ALA A 937 -22.30 -27.96 16.45
CA ALA A 937 -22.52 -28.53 15.11
C ALA A 937 -23.36 -29.80 15.16
N ILE A 938 -23.08 -30.71 16.09
CA ILE A 938 -23.88 -31.91 16.30
C ILE A 938 -25.32 -31.54 16.70
N ASN A 939 -25.49 -30.58 17.62
CA ASN A 939 -26.82 -30.13 18.03
C ASN A 939 -27.62 -29.52 16.86
N LEU A 940 -26.99 -28.69 16.03
CA LEU A 940 -27.61 -28.14 14.82
C LEU A 940 -28.12 -29.28 13.91
N LEU A 941 -27.24 -30.23 13.59
CA LEU A 941 -27.56 -31.34 12.70
C LEU A 941 -28.66 -32.25 13.28
N ASP A 942 -28.55 -32.63 14.55
CA ASP A 942 -29.46 -33.61 15.15
C ASP A 942 -30.85 -33.04 15.45
N ASN A 943 -30.93 -31.76 15.84
CA ASN A 943 -32.15 -31.17 16.38
C ASN A 943 -32.85 -30.17 15.46
N HIS A 944 -32.11 -29.45 14.60
CA HIS A 944 -32.64 -28.28 13.91
C HIS A 944 -32.61 -28.39 12.38
N ILE A 945 -31.62 -29.09 11.81
CA ILE A 945 -31.35 -29.05 10.36
C ILE A 945 -32.49 -29.60 9.50
N ARG A 946 -33.36 -30.45 10.04
CA ARG A 946 -34.54 -31.00 9.34
C ARG A 946 -35.48 -29.90 8.80
N SER A 947 -35.42 -28.70 9.37
CA SER A 947 -36.20 -27.55 8.90
C SER A 947 -35.73 -27.08 7.51
N LEU A 948 -34.43 -27.21 7.22
CA LEU A 948 -33.85 -26.93 5.91
C LEU A 948 -33.81 -28.20 5.03
N TRP A 949 -33.51 -29.34 5.62
CA TRP A 949 -33.31 -30.63 4.94
C TRP A 949 -34.35 -31.65 5.43
N PRO A 950 -35.60 -31.57 4.98
CA PRO A 950 -36.69 -32.38 5.54
C PRO A 950 -36.47 -33.90 5.40
N ASN A 951 -35.65 -34.35 4.44
CA ASN A 951 -35.33 -35.77 4.30
C ASN A 951 -34.17 -36.23 5.22
N SER A 952 -33.55 -35.35 6.01
CA SER A 952 -32.40 -35.67 6.87
C SER A 952 -32.76 -36.42 8.16
N GLU A 953 -34.05 -36.56 8.46
CA GLU A 953 -34.53 -37.27 9.65
C GLU A 953 -34.43 -38.78 9.49
N SER A 954 -33.76 -39.43 10.45
CA SER A 954 -33.60 -40.88 10.57
C SER A 954 -34.83 -41.56 11.17
N ASP A 955 -34.98 -42.87 10.97
CA ASP A 955 -36.08 -43.68 11.52
C ASP A 955 -36.15 -43.68 13.06
N SER A 956 -35.04 -43.34 13.72
CA SER A 956 -34.93 -43.28 15.19
C SER A 956 -35.20 -41.90 15.80
N ASN A 957 -35.62 -40.92 14.99
CA ASN A 957 -35.53 -39.48 15.24
C ASN A 957 -34.05 -39.00 15.32
N GLY A 958 -33.77 -37.81 14.80
CA GLY A 958 -32.41 -37.23 14.72
C GLY A 958 -31.79 -37.34 13.32
N PHE A 959 -30.54 -36.90 13.16
CA PHE A 959 -29.87 -36.79 11.86
C PHE A 959 -29.44 -38.15 11.28
N LYS A 960 -29.54 -38.29 9.95
CA LYS A 960 -29.00 -39.44 9.20
C LYS A 960 -27.49 -39.38 9.07
N TRP A 961 -26.77 -39.71 10.14
CA TRP A 961 -25.30 -39.67 10.19
C TRP A 961 -24.60 -40.51 9.10
N GLU A 962 -25.25 -41.54 8.57
CA GLU A 962 -24.78 -42.34 7.44
C GLU A 962 -24.64 -41.55 6.13
N TRP A 963 -25.24 -40.36 6.04
CA TRP A 963 -25.08 -39.44 4.92
C TRP A 963 -23.68 -38.83 4.86
N LEU A 964 -22.99 -38.71 5.98
CA LEU A 964 -21.64 -38.14 6.03
C LEU A 964 -20.62 -39.08 5.37
N ILE A 965 -19.71 -38.52 4.59
CA ILE A 965 -18.53 -39.22 4.08
C ILE A 965 -17.55 -39.40 5.24
N ALA A 966 -17.39 -40.64 5.69
CA ALA A 966 -16.52 -41.00 6.80
C ALA A 966 -16.06 -42.46 6.64
N PRO A 967 -14.93 -42.85 7.24
CA PRO A 967 -14.43 -44.23 7.24
C PRO A 967 -15.50 -45.25 7.63
N ASN A 968 -15.43 -46.46 7.05
CA ASN A 968 -16.45 -47.50 7.21
C ASN A 968 -16.58 -48.04 8.64
N ASN A 969 -15.57 -47.85 9.49
CA ASN A 969 -15.58 -48.25 10.89
C ASN A 969 -16.35 -47.26 11.80
N GLU A 970 -16.63 -46.04 11.33
CA GLU A 970 -17.38 -45.03 12.09
C GLU A 970 -18.90 -45.18 11.89
N GLN A 971 -19.67 -45.16 12.97
CA GLN A 971 -21.14 -45.33 12.95
C GLN A 971 -21.84 -44.25 13.79
N GLY A 972 -23.06 -43.90 13.37
CA GLY A 972 -23.86 -42.85 14.03
C GLY A 972 -23.09 -41.52 14.12
N VAL A 973 -23.27 -40.81 15.23
CA VAL A 973 -22.65 -39.49 15.47
C VAL A 973 -21.12 -39.47 15.34
N ALA A 974 -20.44 -40.60 15.56
CA ALA A 974 -18.97 -40.68 15.43
C ALA A 974 -18.48 -40.39 13.99
N ARG A 975 -19.37 -40.49 12.98
CA ARG A 975 -19.07 -40.09 11.60
C ARG A 975 -18.77 -38.59 11.45
N PHE A 976 -19.21 -37.76 12.41
CA PHE A 976 -18.87 -36.34 12.45
C PHE A 976 -17.35 -36.11 12.66
N ASP A 977 -16.65 -37.06 13.28
CA ASP A 977 -15.22 -36.92 13.61
C ASP A 977 -14.32 -36.96 12.38
N ALA A 978 -14.86 -37.40 11.23
CA ALA A 978 -14.21 -37.35 9.92
C ALA A 978 -14.56 -36.08 9.11
N GLN A 979 -15.29 -35.13 9.71
CA GLN A 979 -15.65 -33.84 9.11
C GLN A 979 -14.72 -32.73 9.62
N TYR A 980 -14.87 -31.51 9.10
CA TYR A 980 -14.02 -30.39 9.48
C TYR A 980 -14.76 -29.42 10.38
N TRP A 981 -14.15 -29.01 11.49
CA TRP A 981 -14.67 -27.94 12.35
C TRP A 981 -13.54 -27.21 13.06
N ARG A 982 -13.76 -25.93 13.34
CA ARG A 982 -12.77 -25.03 13.96
C ARG A 982 -13.42 -23.92 14.79
N SER A 983 -12.61 -23.39 15.69
CA SER A 983 -12.92 -22.29 16.60
C SER A 983 -11.89 -21.20 16.36
N ASN A 984 -12.35 -19.99 16.03
CA ASN A 984 -11.51 -18.85 15.64
C ASN A 984 -11.27 -17.95 16.85
N ILE A 985 -10.35 -18.38 17.70
CA ILE A 985 -10.09 -17.78 19.02
C ILE A 985 -8.80 -16.99 19.09
N ASP A 986 -7.89 -17.21 18.13
CA ASP A 986 -6.60 -16.56 18.13
C ASP A 986 -6.76 -15.03 18.00
N PRO A 987 -5.91 -14.22 18.66
CA PRO A 987 -6.10 -12.77 18.71
C PRO A 987 -6.25 -12.10 17.34
N SER A 988 -5.56 -12.62 16.32
CA SER A 988 -5.64 -12.15 14.93
C SER A 988 -6.82 -12.71 14.13
N GLU A 989 -7.47 -13.77 14.59
CA GLU A 989 -8.58 -14.45 13.91
C GLU A 989 -9.95 -13.87 14.30
N ARG A 990 -10.04 -13.23 15.48
CA ARG A 990 -11.29 -12.67 15.98
C ARG A 990 -11.85 -11.61 15.02
N TYR A 991 -13.15 -11.73 14.75
CA TYR A 991 -13.87 -10.84 13.86
C TYR A 991 -14.02 -9.45 14.49
N VAL A 992 -13.91 -8.39 13.70
CA VAL A 992 -13.95 -7.01 14.18
C VAL A 992 -15.36 -6.45 14.01
N GLN A 993 -15.98 -6.06 15.11
CA GLN A 993 -17.37 -5.62 15.15
C GLN A 993 -17.52 -4.11 14.99
N SER A 994 -18.73 -3.69 14.66
CA SER A 994 -19.14 -2.28 14.52
C SER A 994 -20.29 -1.98 15.48
N VAL A 995 -20.05 -2.28 16.77
CA VAL A 995 -21.01 -2.05 17.84
C VAL A 995 -21.30 -0.56 18.01
N VAL A 996 -22.45 -0.22 18.58
CA VAL A 996 -22.91 1.17 18.77
C VAL A 996 -21.79 2.07 19.33
N ASN A 997 -21.61 3.24 18.72
CA ASN A 997 -20.60 4.25 19.07
C ASN A 997 -19.12 3.83 18.94
N SER A 998 -18.77 2.75 18.24
CA SER A 998 -17.38 2.27 18.11
C SER A 998 -16.58 2.89 16.96
N SER A 999 -17.22 3.24 15.84
CA SER A 999 -16.49 3.67 14.63
C SER A 999 -15.67 4.94 14.81
N LYS A 1000 -16.08 5.84 15.70
CA LYS A 1000 -15.34 7.08 16.02
C LYS A 1000 -13.97 6.85 16.66
N TYR A 1001 -13.71 5.64 17.17
CA TYR A 1001 -12.42 5.26 17.78
C TYR A 1001 -11.48 4.58 16.79
N ARG A 1002 -11.94 4.28 15.57
CA ARG A 1002 -11.10 3.69 14.51
C ARG A 1002 -10.16 4.75 13.98
N LEU A 1003 -8.86 4.51 14.10
CA LEU A 1003 -7.82 5.45 13.66
C LEU A 1003 -7.64 5.43 12.14
N LYS A 1004 -7.07 6.48 11.56
CA LYS A 1004 -6.37 6.38 10.26
C LYS A 1004 -5.09 5.57 10.39
N THR A 1005 -4.56 5.11 9.25
CA THR A 1005 -3.38 4.23 9.19
C THR A 1005 -2.15 4.78 9.91
N ASP A 1006 -1.97 6.09 9.94
CA ASP A 1006 -0.80 6.83 10.47
C ASP A 1006 -1.11 7.62 11.75
N GLU A 1007 -2.30 7.46 12.34
CA GLU A 1007 -2.73 8.22 13.53
C GLU A 1007 -2.38 7.56 14.87
N THR A 1008 -1.55 6.52 14.85
CA THR A 1008 -1.10 5.80 16.05
C THR A 1008 -0.22 6.64 16.98
N GLY A 1009 0.32 7.76 16.51
CA GLY A 1009 1.29 8.58 17.25
C GLY A 1009 2.74 8.12 17.09
N PHE A 1010 3.00 7.09 16.28
CA PHE A 1010 4.34 6.61 15.94
C PHE A 1010 4.67 6.88 14.48
N ASN A 1011 5.72 7.68 14.22
CA ASN A 1011 6.05 8.23 12.89
C ASN A 1011 6.42 7.18 11.84
N ASN A 1012 6.78 5.96 12.27
CA ASN A 1012 7.15 4.85 11.39
C ASN A 1012 6.23 3.63 11.49
N LEU A 1013 5.05 3.75 12.13
CA LEU A 1013 4.06 2.69 12.26
C LEU A 1013 2.80 3.03 11.46
N TYR A 1014 2.52 2.21 10.46
CA TYR A 1014 1.29 2.28 9.66
C TYR A 1014 0.43 1.04 9.96
N ILE A 1015 -0.72 1.22 10.60
CA ILE A 1015 -1.66 0.14 10.91
C ILE A 1015 -2.61 -0.10 9.74
N THR A 1016 -2.95 -1.37 9.48
CA THR A 1016 -3.87 -1.73 8.39
C THR A 1016 -4.74 -2.92 8.76
N GLY A 1017 -6.02 -2.89 8.36
CA GLY A 1017 -7.01 -3.91 8.69
C GLY A 1017 -8.43 -3.38 8.65
N ASP A 1018 -9.41 -4.27 8.70
CA ASP A 1018 -10.83 -3.90 8.78
C ASP A 1018 -11.24 -3.25 10.12
N TRP A 1019 -10.28 -3.03 11.03
CA TRP A 1019 -10.44 -2.36 12.32
C TRP A 1019 -10.04 -0.88 12.33
N ILE A 1020 -9.43 -0.37 11.26
CA ILE A 1020 -9.13 1.05 11.10
C ILE A 1020 -10.28 1.77 10.38
N THR A 1021 -10.22 3.10 10.26
CA THR A 1021 -11.20 3.84 9.45
C THR A 1021 -10.96 3.56 7.97
N ASN A 1022 -11.99 3.14 7.24
CA ASN A 1022 -11.87 2.68 5.84
C ASN A 1022 -13.11 2.97 4.97
N GLY A 1023 -14.00 3.87 5.40
CA GLY A 1023 -15.24 4.22 4.68
C GLY A 1023 -16.38 3.21 4.86
N MET A 1024 -16.08 1.91 4.95
CA MET A 1024 -17.08 0.89 5.30
C MET A 1024 -17.29 0.78 6.81
N ASN A 1025 -16.20 0.80 7.58
CA ASN A 1025 -16.15 0.59 9.04
C ASN A 1025 -16.91 -0.65 9.50
N ALA A 1026 -16.95 -1.70 8.67
CA ALA A 1026 -17.52 -3.01 8.95
C ALA A 1026 -16.48 -4.10 8.60
N GLY A 1027 -16.47 -5.20 9.36
CA GLY A 1027 -15.57 -6.33 9.14
C GLY A 1027 -15.82 -7.01 7.80
N CYS A 1028 -15.07 -6.66 6.76
CA CYS A 1028 -15.26 -7.26 5.44
C CYS A 1028 -14.00 -7.17 4.59
N VAL A 1029 -13.97 -7.95 3.50
CA VAL A 1029 -12.86 -7.95 2.55
C VAL A 1029 -12.68 -6.57 1.92
N GLU A 1030 -13.76 -5.91 1.51
CA GLU A 1030 -13.69 -4.57 0.92
C GLU A 1030 -13.07 -3.56 1.89
N GLY A 1031 -13.52 -3.52 3.14
CA GLY A 1031 -12.95 -2.65 4.17
C GLY A 1031 -11.48 -2.96 4.47
N ALA A 1032 -11.08 -4.23 4.45
CA ALA A 1032 -9.68 -4.63 4.61
C ALA A 1032 -8.81 -4.20 3.41
N VAL A 1033 -9.32 -4.32 2.18
CA VAL A 1033 -8.64 -3.86 0.96
C VAL A 1033 -8.51 -2.34 0.97
N GLN A 1034 -9.60 -1.61 1.24
CA GLN A 1034 -9.57 -0.15 1.37
C GLN A 1034 -8.53 0.30 2.40
N ALA A 1035 -8.48 -0.34 3.58
CA ALA A 1035 -7.45 -0.08 4.58
C ALA A 1035 -6.03 -0.31 4.04
N GLY A 1036 -5.80 -1.40 3.29
CA GLY A 1036 -4.51 -1.68 2.66
C GLY A 1036 -4.10 -0.64 1.62
N LEU A 1037 -5.05 -0.19 0.80
CA LEU A 1037 -4.84 0.88 -0.18
C LEU A 1037 -4.53 2.22 0.50
N THR A 1038 -5.25 2.57 1.58
CA THR A 1038 -4.99 3.79 2.36
C THR A 1038 -3.60 3.75 3.00
N THR A 1039 -3.17 2.60 3.52
CA THR A 1039 -1.80 2.39 4.02
C THR A 1039 -0.74 2.58 2.94
N SER A 1040 -0.94 2.00 1.75
CA SER A 1040 -0.06 2.24 0.61
C SER A 1040 0.00 3.73 0.25
N ARG A 1041 -1.15 4.41 0.20
CA ARG A 1041 -1.20 5.84 -0.12
C ARG A 1041 -0.47 6.70 0.92
N ALA A 1042 -0.56 6.36 2.20
CA ALA A 1042 0.17 7.06 3.26
C ALA A 1042 1.69 6.88 3.16
N ILE A 1043 2.17 5.75 2.62
CA ILE A 1043 3.61 5.47 2.49
C ILE A 1043 4.19 6.08 1.21
N CYS A 1044 3.48 6.02 0.09
CA CYS A 1044 4.04 6.34 -1.23
C CYS A 1044 3.13 7.16 -2.14
N GLY A 1045 1.99 7.66 -1.65
CA GLY A 1045 1.04 8.46 -2.44
C GLY A 1045 0.23 7.68 -3.48
N HIS A 1046 0.23 6.33 -3.44
CA HIS A 1046 -0.48 5.47 -4.38
C HIS A 1046 -1.37 4.43 -3.68
N PRO A 1047 -2.62 4.17 -4.15
CA PRO A 1047 -3.29 4.85 -5.27
C PRO A 1047 -3.74 6.26 -4.88
N LYS A 1048 -3.99 7.13 -5.87
CA LYS A 1048 -4.49 8.50 -5.60
C LYS A 1048 -5.95 8.49 -5.12
N ILE A 1049 -6.77 7.63 -5.71
CA ILE A 1049 -8.21 7.53 -5.46
C ILE A 1049 -8.50 6.12 -4.96
N ILE A 1050 -9.26 6.02 -3.87
CA ILE A 1050 -9.81 4.78 -3.32
C ILE A 1050 -11.32 4.94 -3.36
N LYS A 1051 -12.01 4.09 -4.12
CA LYS A 1051 -13.46 4.26 -4.31
C LYS A 1051 -14.21 3.94 -3.04
N GLY A 1052 -15.23 4.74 -2.73
CA GLY A 1052 -16.07 4.54 -1.54
C GLY A 1052 -15.40 4.84 -0.20
N GLU A 1053 -14.21 5.45 -0.20
CA GLU A 1053 -13.49 5.87 1.00
C GLU A 1053 -14.18 7.05 1.68
N ASN A 1054 -14.51 8.10 0.90
CA ASN A 1054 -15.13 9.34 1.40
C ASN A 1054 -16.61 9.46 1.05
N GLU A 1055 -17.12 8.61 0.16
CA GLU A 1055 -18.50 8.73 -0.30
C GLU A 1055 -19.48 8.57 0.88
N PHE A 1056 -20.30 9.61 1.05
CA PHE A 1056 -21.29 9.84 2.12
C PHE A 1056 -20.80 10.65 3.34
N MET A 1057 -19.59 11.21 3.27
CA MET A 1057 -19.14 12.35 4.07
C MET A 1057 -18.92 13.50 3.06
N ASP A 1058 -19.43 14.69 3.34
CA ASP A 1058 -19.38 15.83 2.42
C ASP A 1058 -17.99 16.08 1.83
N ASP A 1059 -17.88 16.10 0.50
CA ASP A 1059 -16.84 16.88 -0.18
C ASP A 1059 -17.30 18.36 -0.17
N ASN A 1060 -17.09 19.01 0.98
CA ASN A 1060 -17.06 20.47 1.12
C ASN A 1060 -15.69 20.91 1.70
N GLU A 1061 -14.59 20.43 1.10
CA GLU A 1061 -13.28 21.09 1.19
C GLU A 1061 -12.74 21.46 -0.19
#